data_AF-A0A0R1NQI4-F1
#
_entry.id   AF-A0A0R1NQI4-F1
#
_cell.length_a   1.000
_cell.length_b   1.000
_cell.length_c   1.000
_cell.angle_alpha   90.00
_cell.angle_beta   90.00
_cell.angle_gamma   90.00
#
_symmetry.space_group_name_H-M   'P 1'
#
loop_
_entity.id
_entity.type
_entity.pdbx_description
1 polymer ?
#
loop_
_entity_poly.entity_id
_entity_poly.type
_entity_poly.pdbx_seq_one_letter_code
_entity_poly.pdbx_strand_id
1 'polypeptide(L)'
;MNKKWKQVIFFSAIALGGFAGGFLPGNSLTATAHADQNNSVITSNLTDQLKAAQAKVDAAQATYNQALTDFQKTQTDLMTNTTSLKSAQKALDQANQALNSAKSDLSAAQKNASPEDAQKIKDLGDQLTAQQQLIMKTTTDLSTAQAQAKTLASQLVDGQSTIDSINQQITSLKSKVSQGADDVNKLNKELSDLDHINQDVTSATTKVTDDQSAVDSATAKLTDAKLKVTTSQTTLDEAKKTASSQISTAQTQLDNAKKAQTDAQTVVDQTKASIAALEADNISIKLPTGYNEALFQQLADVIHNQNATQQMYDDASKAINPIANLGVDLNANGYTPTATDKAQQVNMTSLSAADQLALTQFTAELINSARVQFGYPALKVTQSSLDFAKAVIEQYEQYSDANGKKTWDISAKGGHYNEGIEKAASQYGLNDAGNYYEDAGTAGYILNQGKTMADLKQGIFTAVIDMLFNDGNGEDYLHATSLLGINAGKVTEFLGVGTDNLDQIHLELVPDDTRAYIKDPTKFDTTNTLPVPDGTGNDQKVKDLQAKLTDQQKSLSDATQAVTDAQTNLDTVTKAGDISKLADQLTAAQGAQKDAQDAADKANSQLTADTDSLNKLKAQQTDSQQQKVAKQQALDDAQKTLTATQTDLAAEQTKLATATSNQAGLQKSQSTVNQTLNDLNQKLTTANTAVSTLTKQLNNIKDADSTLTKAQTTLDAAQVKLDAATKQYTNASQNTQAAQKANDVAQAKRDQAKEELDATLVAFKKIQSENGSNSGTPTNNLIGNQTVVSSAPSTNNETGVSINQDSNGKTTNPSVNVNVARTKKVAPFKVYAKQALYRYTSPSFKKGHRVQHYSKRTRRNAPTFTVVGTARSTTGQLRYKLSDGSYITANPKFVAALYWKTTKKHVYVYAVNGIYEYKGTNLSNNNRVRKHSHNAVLRVKHLVRHGSTTRLQLTNGHFISGSKKLVSMHRG
;
A
#
# COMPACT_ATOMS: atom_id res chain seq x y z
N MET A 1 19.54 91.92 -56.30
CA MET A 1 18.41 92.69 -56.89
C MET A 1 18.85 93.18 -58.26
N ASN A 2 18.00 93.14 -59.29
CA ASN A 2 18.13 94.05 -60.44
C ASN A 2 17.17 95.22 -60.22
N LYS A 3 17.63 96.47 -60.40
CA LYS A 3 16.79 97.66 -60.25
C LYS A 3 15.85 97.82 -61.46
N LYS A 4 14.62 98.29 -61.22
CA LYS A 4 13.74 98.82 -62.26
C LYS A 4 13.92 100.35 -62.36
N TRP A 5 14.52 100.78 -63.48
CA TRP A 5 13.86 101.54 -64.56
C TRP A 5 12.87 102.70 -64.25
N LYS A 6 12.94 103.75 -65.12
CA LYS A 6 11.93 104.79 -65.50
C LYS A 6 11.82 106.09 -64.67
N GLN A 7 11.52 107.27 -65.26
CA GLN A 7 11.75 107.80 -66.64
C GLN A 7 11.61 109.36 -66.72
N VAL A 8 12.36 109.95 -67.67
CA VAL A 8 12.33 111.27 -68.38
C VAL A 8 10.95 111.98 -68.62
N ILE A 9 10.93 113.31 -68.87
CA ILE A 9 10.20 114.02 -69.99
C ILE A 9 10.48 115.57 -70.08
N PHE A 10 11.03 116.01 -71.25
CA PHE A 10 10.82 117.24 -72.11
C PHE A 10 10.53 118.67 -71.57
N PHE A 11 10.34 119.79 -72.34
CA PHE A 11 10.31 120.22 -73.78
C PHE A 11 11.09 121.59 -73.87
N SER A 12 11.92 121.96 -74.88
CA SER A 12 11.66 122.57 -76.22
C SER A 12 11.04 123.99 -76.22
N ALA A 13 11.17 124.90 -77.22
CA ALA A 13 12.11 125.14 -78.35
C ALA A 13 11.72 126.48 -79.09
N ILE A 14 12.34 126.82 -80.25
CA ILE A 14 11.84 127.70 -81.36
C ILE A 14 11.88 129.26 -81.13
N ALA A 15 12.06 130.18 -82.11
CA ALA A 15 12.79 130.23 -83.41
C ALA A 15 12.73 131.65 -84.09
N LEU A 16 13.39 131.79 -85.26
CA LEU A 16 13.02 132.55 -86.49
C LEU A 16 13.26 134.08 -86.71
N GLY A 17 13.74 134.41 -87.94
CA GLY A 17 13.52 135.67 -88.70
C GLY A 17 14.66 136.73 -88.67
N GLY A 18 14.99 137.47 -89.76
CA GLY A 18 14.64 137.38 -91.19
C GLY A 18 14.92 138.68 -92.02
N PHE A 19 15.15 138.56 -93.34
CA PHE A 19 15.28 139.64 -94.38
C PHE A 19 16.47 140.65 -94.28
N ALA A 20 16.77 141.51 -95.28
CA ALA A 20 17.06 141.30 -96.74
C ALA A 20 17.53 142.60 -97.47
N GLY A 21 18.53 142.50 -98.38
CA GLY A 21 18.65 143.28 -99.65
C GLY A 21 19.16 144.74 -99.71
N GLY A 22 19.86 145.10 -100.80
CA GLY A 22 19.39 146.24 -101.64
C GLY A 22 20.24 147.50 -101.96
N PHE A 23 21.30 147.39 -102.78
CA PHE A 23 21.67 148.31 -103.90
C PHE A 23 22.09 149.82 -103.74
N LEU A 24 22.65 150.32 -104.86
CA LEU A 24 23.31 151.61 -105.24
C LEU A 24 22.31 152.64 -105.88
N PRO A 25 22.71 153.81 -106.47
CA PRO A 25 23.83 154.77 -106.29
C PRO A 25 23.39 156.28 -106.24
N GLY A 26 24.32 157.28 -106.19
CA GLY A 26 23.99 158.69 -106.49
C GLY A 26 25.10 159.78 -106.42
N ASN A 27 25.66 160.16 -107.57
CA ASN A 27 26.41 161.36 -108.01
C ASN A 27 26.78 162.58 -107.08
N SER A 28 28.06 163.02 -107.17
CA SER A 28 28.64 164.37 -107.53
C SER A 28 28.04 165.71 -107.04
N LEU A 29 28.71 166.87 -106.91
CA LEU A 29 30.11 167.41 -106.96
C LEU A 29 30.06 168.87 -106.31
N THR A 30 30.83 169.96 -106.52
CA THR A 30 31.89 170.42 -107.47
C THR A 30 32.65 171.66 -106.93
N ALA A 31 33.95 171.80 -107.20
CA ALA A 31 34.74 173.07 -107.28
C ALA A 31 34.80 174.00 -106.02
N THR A 32 35.51 175.16 -105.96
CA THR A 32 36.26 175.99 -106.94
C THR A 32 37.48 176.68 -106.27
N ALA A 33 38.32 177.44 -107.00
CA ALA A 33 39.58 178.04 -106.52
C ALA A 33 39.79 179.52 -106.95
N HIS A 34 40.85 180.17 -106.39
CA HIS A 34 41.48 181.45 -106.81
C HIS A 34 40.66 182.75 -106.56
N ALA A 35 41.24 183.95 -106.33
CA ALA A 35 42.61 184.41 -105.98
C ALA A 35 42.50 185.72 -105.13
N ASP A 36 43.30 186.82 -105.13
CA ASP A 36 44.49 187.27 -105.90
C ASP A 36 45.25 188.42 -105.15
N GLN A 37 46.21 189.10 -105.81
CA GLN A 37 47.12 190.13 -105.25
C GLN A 37 46.91 191.57 -105.78
N ASN A 38 46.98 192.55 -104.86
CA ASN A 38 47.48 193.94 -104.99
C ASN A 38 47.08 194.88 -106.16
N ASN A 39 46.60 196.11 -105.84
CA ASN A 39 47.40 197.37 -105.87
C ASN A 39 46.58 198.61 -105.36
N SER A 40 47.28 199.67 -104.91
CA SER A 40 47.01 201.15 -105.00
C SER A 40 45.58 201.75 -105.04
N VAL A 41 45.26 202.93 -104.45
CA VAL A 41 46.02 203.85 -103.56
C VAL A 41 45.10 204.95 -102.93
N ILE A 42 45.54 205.58 -101.82
CA ILE A 42 45.12 206.88 -101.22
C ILE A 42 43.66 207.09 -100.74
N THR A 43 43.59 207.35 -99.41
CA THR A 43 42.58 208.02 -98.57
C THR A 43 41.42 208.80 -99.19
N SER A 44 40.25 208.78 -98.51
CA SER A 44 39.87 209.91 -97.64
C SER A 44 39.73 209.59 -96.13
N ASN A 45 40.24 208.44 -95.70
CA ASN A 45 40.80 208.19 -94.35
C ASN A 45 39.82 208.03 -93.16
N LEU A 46 38.85 207.11 -93.20
CA LEU A 46 38.26 206.54 -91.95
C LEU A 46 37.48 205.21 -92.10
N THR A 47 36.73 205.01 -93.19
CA THR A 47 35.70 203.95 -93.25
C THR A 47 36.20 202.50 -93.30
N ASP A 48 37.30 202.23 -94.02
CA ASP A 48 37.66 200.84 -94.38
C ASP A 48 38.30 200.03 -93.26
N GLN A 49 38.84 200.68 -92.22
CA GLN A 49 39.54 200.02 -91.12
C GLN A 49 38.62 199.11 -90.28
N LEU A 50 37.31 199.36 -90.29
CA LEU A 50 36.34 198.60 -89.48
C LEU A 50 35.96 197.25 -90.12
N LYS A 51 35.93 197.15 -91.46
CA LYS A 51 35.53 195.90 -92.16
C LYS A 51 36.59 194.81 -92.06
N ALA A 52 37.87 195.16 -92.21
CA ALA A 52 38.97 194.21 -92.25
C ALA A 52 39.18 193.44 -90.93
N ALA A 53 38.66 193.95 -89.82
CA ALA A 53 38.79 193.35 -88.51
C ALA A 53 37.72 192.27 -88.21
N GLN A 54 36.48 192.44 -88.72
CA GLN A 54 35.38 191.48 -88.49
C GLN A 54 35.69 190.10 -89.09
N ALA A 55 36.14 190.07 -90.35
CA ALA A 55 36.33 188.82 -91.10
C ALA A 55 37.34 187.83 -90.47
N LYS A 56 38.19 188.28 -89.53
CA LYS A 56 39.12 187.41 -88.80
C LYS A 56 38.42 186.63 -87.67
N VAL A 57 37.42 187.22 -87.03
CA VAL A 57 36.65 186.58 -85.94
C VAL A 57 35.91 185.36 -86.46
N ASP A 58 35.24 185.51 -87.60
CA ASP A 58 34.38 184.48 -88.18
C ASP A 58 35.20 183.23 -88.58
N ALA A 59 36.43 183.42 -89.07
CA ALA A 59 37.36 182.36 -89.42
C ALA A 59 37.80 181.52 -88.20
N ALA A 60 38.16 182.17 -87.08
CA ALA A 60 38.56 181.46 -85.87
C ALA A 60 37.40 180.71 -85.20
N GLN A 61 36.17 181.22 -85.33
CA GLN A 61 34.97 180.59 -84.80
C GLN A 61 34.67 179.24 -85.47
N ALA A 62 35.00 179.08 -86.75
CA ALA A 62 34.84 177.81 -87.48
C ALA A 62 35.80 176.73 -86.95
N THR A 63 37.08 177.08 -86.70
CA THR A 63 38.12 176.15 -86.22
C THR A 63 37.75 175.49 -84.89
N TYR A 64 37.23 176.27 -83.93
CA TYR A 64 36.80 175.75 -82.62
C TYR A 64 35.64 174.74 -82.74
N ASN A 65 34.67 175.01 -83.61
CA ASN A 65 33.48 174.16 -83.77
C ASN A 65 33.82 172.78 -84.36
N GLN A 66 34.77 172.71 -85.30
CA GLN A 66 35.26 171.43 -85.82
C GLN A 66 35.94 170.60 -84.72
N ALA A 67 36.88 171.20 -83.98
CA ALA A 67 37.64 170.48 -82.96
C ALA A 67 36.78 169.99 -81.78
N LEU A 68 35.70 170.71 -81.44
CA LEU A 68 34.69 170.25 -80.47
C LEU A 68 33.98 168.95 -80.90
N THR A 69 33.72 168.80 -82.20
CA THR A 69 33.03 167.62 -82.76
C THR A 69 33.91 166.37 -82.66
N ASP A 70 35.21 166.51 -82.95
CA ASP A 70 36.16 165.40 -82.92
C ASP A 70 36.33 164.81 -81.50
N PHE A 71 36.36 165.66 -80.47
CA PHE A 71 36.45 165.25 -79.06
C PHE A 71 35.20 164.49 -78.56
N GLN A 72 34.00 164.91 -78.97
CA GLN A 72 32.77 164.21 -78.61
C GLN A 72 32.73 162.78 -79.19
N LYS A 73 33.28 162.59 -80.39
CA LYS A 73 33.39 161.26 -80.99
C LYS A 73 34.31 160.34 -80.17
N THR A 74 35.53 160.78 -79.86
CA THR A 74 36.52 159.94 -79.17
C THR A 74 36.10 159.53 -77.76
N GLN A 75 35.31 160.36 -77.08
CA GLN A 75 34.76 160.06 -75.76
C GLN A 75 33.81 158.83 -75.79
N THR A 76 33.07 158.65 -76.89
CA THR A 76 32.15 157.52 -77.08
C THR A 76 32.89 156.20 -77.33
N ASP A 77 33.98 156.26 -78.11
CA ASP A 77 34.82 155.09 -78.42
C ASP A 77 35.51 154.53 -77.15
N LEU A 78 35.92 155.41 -76.21
CA LEU A 78 36.48 155.04 -74.91
C LEU A 78 35.47 154.31 -74.00
N MET A 79 34.26 154.85 -73.86
CA MET A 79 33.21 154.26 -73.00
C MET A 79 32.81 152.85 -73.48
N THR A 80 32.78 152.64 -74.80
CA THR A 80 32.47 151.36 -75.42
C THR A 80 33.49 150.28 -75.06
N ASN A 81 34.79 150.55 -75.24
CA ASN A 81 35.85 149.57 -74.95
C ASN A 81 35.94 149.23 -73.45
N THR A 82 35.77 150.22 -72.58
CA THR A 82 35.74 150.05 -71.11
C THR A 82 34.66 149.05 -70.66
N THR A 83 33.55 148.97 -71.38
CA THR A 83 32.46 148.02 -71.09
C THR A 83 32.85 146.58 -71.48
N SER A 84 33.47 146.40 -72.65
CA SER A 84 33.95 145.09 -73.12
C SER A 84 34.98 144.45 -72.18
N LEU A 85 35.87 145.25 -71.59
CA LEU A 85 36.87 144.78 -70.61
C LEU A 85 36.23 144.13 -69.38
N LYS A 86 35.20 144.75 -68.80
CA LYS A 86 34.48 144.21 -67.62
C LYS A 86 33.79 142.88 -67.92
N SER A 87 33.21 142.74 -69.10
CA SER A 87 32.56 141.49 -69.54
C SER A 87 33.57 140.35 -69.68
N ALA A 88 34.76 140.62 -70.23
CA ALA A 88 35.79 139.60 -70.43
C ALA A 88 36.42 139.10 -69.11
N GLN A 89 36.60 139.98 -68.11
CA GLN A 89 37.05 139.58 -66.76
C GLN A 89 36.09 138.56 -66.12
N LYS A 90 34.78 138.84 -66.17
CA LYS A 90 33.76 137.95 -65.57
C LYS A 90 33.78 136.53 -66.13
N ALA A 91 34.11 136.36 -67.41
CA ALA A 91 34.22 135.05 -68.04
C ALA A 91 35.43 134.24 -67.52
N LEU A 92 36.54 134.91 -67.24
CA LEU A 92 37.76 134.29 -66.69
C LEU A 92 37.53 133.73 -65.28
N ASP A 93 36.87 134.50 -64.41
CA ASP A 93 36.60 134.09 -63.03
C ASP A 93 35.67 132.87 -62.96
N GLN A 94 34.68 132.79 -63.86
CA GLN A 94 33.76 131.65 -63.96
C GLN A 94 34.46 130.36 -64.43
N ALA A 95 35.42 130.46 -65.35
CA ALA A 95 36.18 129.30 -65.81
C ALA A 95 37.10 128.72 -64.72
N ASN A 96 37.69 129.60 -63.88
CA ASN A 96 38.54 129.21 -62.76
C ASN A 96 37.80 128.40 -61.67
N GLN A 97 36.54 128.73 -61.37
CA GLN A 97 35.75 127.97 -60.40
C GLN A 97 35.48 126.53 -60.87
N ALA A 98 35.14 126.34 -62.15
CA ALA A 98 34.79 125.03 -62.70
C ALA A 98 35.95 124.01 -62.61
N LEU A 99 37.19 124.46 -62.81
CA LEU A 99 38.38 123.61 -62.74
C LEU A 99 38.64 123.05 -61.33
N ASN A 100 38.36 123.83 -60.29
CA ASN A 100 38.64 123.42 -58.92
C ASN A 100 37.66 122.38 -58.39
N SER A 101 36.38 122.47 -58.75
CA SER A 101 35.38 121.43 -58.41
C SER A 101 35.76 120.07 -58.99
N ALA A 102 36.18 120.02 -60.26
CA ALA A 102 36.54 118.75 -60.91
C ALA A 102 37.78 118.05 -60.28
N LYS A 103 38.69 118.81 -59.64
CA LYS A 103 39.82 118.24 -58.87
C LYS A 103 39.37 117.61 -57.56
N SER A 104 38.33 118.16 -56.92
CA SER A 104 37.74 117.59 -55.70
C SER A 104 37.10 116.22 -55.97
N ASP A 105 36.32 116.13 -57.05
CA ASP A 105 35.58 114.90 -57.40
C ASP A 105 36.52 113.73 -57.77
N LEU A 106 37.63 113.99 -58.48
CA LEU A 106 38.66 113.00 -58.74
C LEU A 106 39.31 112.47 -57.46
N SER A 107 39.60 113.36 -56.51
CA SER A 107 40.24 113.01 -55.23
C SER A 107 39.34 112.13 -54.33
N ALA A 108 38.02 112.24 -54.46
CA ALA A 108 37.07 111.40 -53.75
C ALA A 108 37.01 109.96 -54.31
N ALA A 109 37.22 109.78 -55.61
CA ALA A 109 37.10 108.48 -56.28
C ALA A 109 38.28 107.51 -56.02
N GLN A 110 39.45 108.02 -55.66
CA GLN A 110 40.71 107.25 -55.60
C GLN A 110 40.92 106.43 -54.31
N LYS A 111 39.94 106.35 -53.40
CA LYS A 111 40.16 105.88 -52.01
C LYS A 111 39.82 104.41 -51.71
N ASN A 112 39.46 103.58 -52.70
CA ASN A 112 39.02 102.19 -52.49
C ASN A 112 39.47 101.19 -53.59
N ALA A 113 40.63 100.53 -53.44
CA ALA A 113 40.98 99.31 -54.19
C ALA A 113 42.13 98.53 -53.53
N SER A 114 41.99 97.20 -53.34
CA SER A 114 43.10 96.26 -53.07
C SER A 114 42.66 94.80 -53.35
N PRO A 115 43.53 93.85 -53.78
CA PRO A 115 43.08 92.58 -54.38
C PRO A 115 42.99 91.34 -53.46
N GLU A 116 43.33 91.42 -52.16
CA GLU A 116 43.63 90.23 -51.33
C GLU A 116 42.42 89.32 -50.97
N ASP A 117 41.18 89.79 -51.07
CA ASP A 117 40.00 89.09 -50.50
C ASP A 117 39.64 87.75 -51.18
N ALA A 118 40.09 87.51 -52.42
CA ALA A 118 39.64 86.37 -53.22
C ALA A 118 40.15 85.00 -52.72
N GLN A 119 41.43 84.89 -52.34
CA GLN A 119 42.03 83.62 -51.92
C GLN A 119 41.45 83.13 -50.57
N LYS A 120 41.25 84.06 -49.62
CA LYS A 120 40.68 83.79 -48.28
C LYS A 120 39.33 83.07 -48.31
N ILE A 121 38.52 83.31 -49.34
CA ILE A 121 37.20 82.68 -49.51
C ILE A 121 37.36 81.18 -49.83
N LYS A 122 38.35 80.80 -50.64
CA LYS A 122 38.58 79.38 -51.02
C LYS A 122 39.04 78.56 -49.81
N ASP A 123 40.05 79.04 -49.09
CA ASP A 123 40.68 78.28 -48.01
C ASP A 123 39.70 78.00 -46.85
N LEU A 124 38.78 78.92 -46.59
CA LEU A 124 37.66 78.72 -45.65
C LEU A 124 36.63 77.69 -46.16
N GLY A 125 36.41 77.57 -47.47
CA GLY A 125 35.52 76.57 -48.07
C GLY A 125 36.06 75.14 -47.98
N ASP A 126 37.37 74.97 -48.17
CA ASP A 126 38.04 73.67 -47.98
C ASP A 126 38.01 73.24 -46.50
N GLN A 127 38.28 74.18 -45.58
CA GLN A 127 38.12 73.94 -44.12
C GLN A 127 36.69 73.55 -43.75
N LEU A 128 35.68 74.21 -44.32
CA LEU A 128 34.26 73.89 -44.08
C LEU A 128 33.92 72.44 -44.46
N THR A 129 34.49 71.95 -45.55
CA THR A 129 34.27 70.58 -46.06
C THR A 129 34.89 69.53 -45.13
N ALA A 130 36.13 69.75 -44.67
CA ALA A 130 36.77 68.87 -43.70
C ALA A 130 36.01 68.83 -42.35
N GLN A 131 35.51 69.98 -41.89
CA GLN A 131 34.74 70.10 -40.66
C GLN A 131 33.44 69.26 -40.71
N GLN A 132 32.74 69.23 -41.85
CA GLN A 132 31.52 68.43 -42.03
C GLN A 132 31.80 66.92 -42.01
N GLN A 133 32.88 66.46 -42.64
CA GLN A 133 33.25 65.04 -42.64
C GLN A 133 33.55 64.52 -41.23
N LEU A 134 34.23 65.33 -40.41
CA LEU A 134 34.57 64.95 -39.04
C LEU A 134 33.32 64.82 -38.15
N ILE A 135 32.35 65.72 -38.30
CA ILE A 135 31.04 65.66 -37.62
C ILE A 135 30.27 64.36 -37.94
N MET A 136 30.27 63.94 -39.21
CA MET A 136 29.62 62.67 -39.60
C MET A 136 30.29 61.45 -38.96
N LYS A 137 31.64 61.43 -38.86
CA LYS A 137 32.35 60.35 -38.18
C LYS A 137 32.02 60.33 -36.67
N THR A 138 32.13 61.46 -35.98
CA THR A 138 31.85 61.56 -34.54
C THR A 138 30.40 61.16 -34.21
N THR A 139 29.44 61.46 -35.09
CA THR A 139 28.04 61.02 -34.97
C THR A 139 27.90 59.49 -35.08
N THR A 140 28.68 58.85 -35.95
CA THR A 140 28.70 57.39 -36.12
C THR A 140 29.33 56.70 -34.90
N ASP A 141 30.46 57.22 -34.41
CA ASP A 141 31.15 56.74 -33.21
C ASP A 141 30.22 56.80 -31.98
N LEU A 142 29.46 57.90 -31.83
CA LEU A 142 28.46 58.08 -30.77
C LEU A 142 27.35 57.02 -30.81
N SER A 143 26.80 56.71 -31.98
CA SER A 143 25.74 55.70 -32.11
C SER A 143 26.23 54.28 -31.76
N THR A 144 27.51 53.99 -32.06
CA THR A 144 28.16 52.72 -31.68
C THR A 144 28.33 52.62 -30.16
N ALA A 145 28.80 53.68 -29.50
CA ALA A 145 28.92 53.73 -28.04
C ALA A 145 27.55 53.58 -27.35
N GLN A 146 26.49 54.21 -27.88
CA GLN A 146 25.13 54.06 -27.37
C GLN A 146 24.60 52.62 -27.50
N ALA A 147 24.89 51.93 -28.61
CA ALA A 147 24.51 50.53 -28.81
C ALA A 147 25.23 49.61 -27.82
N GLN A 148 26.54 49.79 -27.62
CA GLN A 148 27.33 49.03 -26.64
C GLN A 148 26.85 49.25 -25.20
N ALA A 149 26.54 50.50 -24.83
CA ALA A 149 26.03 50.84 -23.50
C ALA A 149 24.67 50.17 -23.20
N LYS A 150 23.81 50.05 -24.21
CA LYS A 150 22.52 49.36 -24.10
C LYS A 150 22.68 47.85 -23.88
N THR A 151 23.66 47.22 -24.53
CA THR A 151 23.97 45.79 -24.33
C THR A 151 24.51 45.51 -22.92
N LEU A 152 25.48 46.32 -22.45
CA LEU A 152 26.01 46.23 -21.08
C LEU A 152 24.92 46.44 -20.02
N ALA A 153 23.98 47.37 -20.26
CA ALA A 153 22.85 47.59 -19.36
C ALA A 153 21.92 46.38 -19.22
N SER A 154 21.73 45.56 -20.26
CA SER A 154 21.00 44.28 -20.13
C SER A 154 21.81 43.27 -19.32
N GLN A 155 23.09 43.10 -19.65
CA GLN A 155 23.98 42.14 -18.99
C GLN A 155 24.09 42.37 -17.47
N LEU A 156 24.03 43.63 -17.01
CA LEU A 156 23.97 43.97 -15.59
C LEU A 156 22.67 43.52 -14.91
N VAL A 157 21.52 43.70 -15.57
CA VAL A 157 20.21 43.24 -15.04
C VAL A 157 20.13 41.71 -15.02
N ASP A 158 20.59 41.07 -16.09
CA ASP A 158 20.59 39.60 -16.22
C ASP A 158 21.58 38.96 -15.22
N GLY A 159 22.74 39.58 -14.99
CA GLY A 159 23.71 39.18 -13.97
C GLY A 159 23.19 39.31 -12.54
N GLN A 160 22.55 40.44 -12.19
CA GLN A 160 21.93 40.62 -10.86
C GLN A 160 20.80 39.61 -10.63
N SER A 161 19.94 39.39 -11.63
CA SER A 161 18.88 38.37 -11.58
C SER A 161 19.44 36.95 -11.36
N THR A 162 20.61 36.66 -11.94
CA THR A 162 21.32 35.38 -11.74
C THR A 162 21.86 35.27 -10.30
N ILE A 163 22.47 36.33 -9.77
CA ILE A 163 22.94 36.40 -8.37
C ILE A 163 21.77 36.24 -7.38
N ASP A 164 20.63 36.88 -7.62
CA ASP A 164 19.43 36.76 -6.78
C ASP A 164 18.86 35.34 -6.78
N SER A 165 18.96 34.63 -7.91
CA SER A 165 18.60 33.21 -8.04
C SER A 165 19.57 32.29 -7.29
N ILE A 166 20.87 32.54 -7.39
CA ILE A 166 21.91 31.79 -6.67
C ILE A 166 21.76 31.99 -5.15
N ASN A 167 21.50 33.22 -4.69
CA ASN A 167 21.24 33.51 -3.27
C ASN A 167 19.99 32.79 -2.71
N GLN A 168 18.91 32.67 -3.51
CA GLN A 168 17.75 31.86 -3.12
C GLN A 168 18.08 30.36 -3.05
N GLN A 169 18.92 29.85 -3.95
CA GLN A 169 19.40 28.46 -3.91
C GLN A 169 20.29 28.21 -2.69
N ILE A 170 21.22 29.11 -2.36
CA ILE A 170 22.05 29.07 -1.14
C ILE A 170 21.18 29.09 0.12
N THR A 171 20.12 29.91 0.15
CA THR A 171 19.19 29.96 1.29
C THR A 171 18.45 28.63 1.47
N SER A 172 17.99 28.03 0.37
CA SER A 172 17.36 26.69 0.36
C SER A 172 18.34 25.59 0.78
N LEU A 173 19.59 25.64 0.30
CA LEU A 173 20.65 24.69 0.64
C LEU A 173 21.08 24.81 2.10
N LYS A 174 21.22 26.02 2.67
CA LYS A 174 21.45 26.24 4.10
C LYS A 174 20.33 25.65 4.95
N SER A 175 19.07 25.83 4.55
CA SER A 175 17.93 25.20 5.23
C SER A 175 17.98 23.67 5.15
N LYS A 176 18.43 23.08 4.03
CA LYS A 176 18.62 21.62 3.91
C LYS A 176 19.79 21.11 4.75
N VAL A 177 20.90 21.84 4.81
CA VAL A 177 22.06 21.49 5.65
C VAL A 177 21.67 21.53 7.13
N SER A 178 20.96 22.57 7.58
CA SER A 178 20.41 22.62 8.94
C SER A 178 19.47 21.44 9.19
N GLN A 179 18.49 21.22 8.30
CA GLN A 179 17.54 20.12 8.43
C GLN A 179 18.23 18.74 8.47
N GLY A 180 19.30 18.56 7.68
CA GLY A 180 20.10 17.34 7.65
C GLY A 180 20.96 17.15 8.89
N ALA A 181 21.54 18.24 9.44
CA ALA A 181 22.25 18.22 10.70
C ALA A 181 21.31 17.95 11.88
N ASP A 182 20.11 18.53 11.88
CA ASP A 182 19.05 18.23 12.85
C ASP A 182 18.58 16.78 12.74
N ASP A 183 18.42 16.25 11.52
CA ASP A 183 18.05 14.85 11.27
C ASP A 183 19.14 13.87 11.70
N VAL A 184 20.42 14.20 11.48
CA VAL A 184 21.59 13.41 11.94
C VAL A 184 21.75 13.52 13.45
N ASN A 185 21.58 14.69 14.06
CA ASN A 185 21.65 14.88 15.52
C ASN A 185 20.49 14.18 16.23
N LYS A 186 19.29 14.19 15.65
CA LYS A 186 18.14 13.42 16.14
C LYS A 186 18.41 11.93 16.05
N LEU A 187 18.92 11.43 14.92
CA LEU A 187 19.27 10.02 14.75
C LEU A 187 20.45 9.60 15.65
N ASN A 188 21.43 10.48 15.87
CA ASN A 188 22.52 10.30 16.85
C ASN A 188 22.01 10.27 18.30
N LYS A 189 20.87 10.90 18.61
CA LYS A 189 20.21 10.84 19.92
C LYS A 189 19.30 9.62 20.06
N GLU A 190 18.73 9.14 18.96
CA GLU A 190 18.08 7.82 18.81
C GLU A 190 19.11 6.68 18.70
N LEU A 191 20.41 6.98 18.78
CA LEU A 191 21.52 6.02 18.66
C LEU A 191 22.00 5.48 20.01
N SER A 192 21.57 6.05 21.14
CA SER A 192 21.54 5.32 22.41
C SER A 192 20.73 4.05 22.27
N ASP A 193 19.63 4.14 21.52
CA ASP A 193 18.70 3.05 21.31
C ASP A 193 19.33 1.98 20.39
N LEU A 194 20.36 2.33 19.60
CA LEU A 194 21.14 1.33 18.86
C LEU A 194 22.05 0.51 19.80
N ASP A 195 22.66 1.13 20.81
CA ASP A 195 23.44 0.39 21.82
C ASP A 195 22.55 -0.40 22.79
N HIS A 196 21.35 0.10 23.09
CA HIS A 196 20.33 -0.72 23.75
C HIS A 196 19.88 -1.88 22.85
N ILE A 197 19.61 -1.67 21.56
CA ILE A 197 19.33 -2.77 20.62
C ILE A 197 20.51 -3.76 20.52
N ASN A 198 21.77 -3.29 20.60
CA ASN A 198 22.95 -4.17 20.65
C ASN A 198 22.96 -5.03 21.93
N GLN A 199 22.61 -4.45 23.09
CA GLN A 199 22.43 -5.19 24.34
C GLN A 199 21.24 -6.14 24.27
N ASP A 200 20.08 -5.71 23.76
CA ASP A 200 18.87 -6.54 23.62
C ASP A 200 19.11 -7.71 22.67
N VAL A 201 19.81 -7.51 21.55
CA VAL A 201 20.24 -8.61 20.65
C VAL A 201 21.19 -9.57 21.36
N THR A 202 22.07 -9.07 22.23
CA THR A 202 22.98 -9.91 23.02
C THR A 202 22.19 -10.72 24.06
N SER A 203 21.37 -10.07 24.88
CA SER A 203 20.52 -10.70 25.90
C SER A 203 19.53 -11.70 25.31
N ALA A 204 18.91 -11.40 24.15
CA ALA A 204 18.05 -12.34 23.44
C ALA A 204 18.83 -13.50 22.81
N THR A 205 20.10 -13.30 22.43
CA THR A 205 20.98 -14.42 21.97
C THR A 205 21.35 -15.34 23.15
N THR A 206 21.67 -14.78 24.31
CA THR A 206 21.86 -15.56 25.55
C THR A 206 20.57 -16.31 25.90
N LYS A 207 19.42 -15.63 25.92
CA LYS A 207 18.14 -16.26 26.27
C LYS A 207 17.79 -17.43 25.34
N VAL A 208 17.95 -17.29 24.02
CA VAL A 208 17.78 -18.40 23.05
C VAL A 208 18.72 -19.57 23.33
N THR A 209 19.93 -19.31 23.84
CA THR A 209 20.89 -20.37 24.24
C THR A 209 20.45 -21.07 25.54
N ASP A 210 19.91 -20.32 26.51
CA ASP A 210 19.36 -20.85 27.76
C ASP A 210 18.06 -21.66 27.50
N ASP A 211 17.18 -21.17 26.64
CA ASP A 211 15.94 -21.86 26.24
C ASP A 211 16.25 -23.15 25.47
N GLN A 212 17.28 -23.18 24.60
CA GLN A 212 17.76 -24.41 23.97
C GLN A 212 18.28 -25.41 25.01
N SER A 213 19.07 -24.94 25.97
CA SER A 213 19.56 -25.78 27.08
C SER A 213 18.41 -26.35 27.94
N ALA A 214 17.31 -25.59 28.06
CA ALA A 214 16.08 -26.04 28.72
C ALA A 214 15.32 -27.09 27.89
N VAL A 215 15.24 -26.94 26.56
CA VAL A 215 14.69 -27.95 25.63
C VAL A 215 15.47 -29.27 25.74
N ASP A 216 16.80 -29.20 25.74
CA ASP A 216 17.66 -30.38 25.83
C ASP A 216 17.46 -31.11 27.18
N SER A 217 17.41 -30.34 28.29
CA SER A 217 17.13 -30.88 29.63
C SER A 217 15.74 -31.51 29.76
N ALA A 218 14.71 -30.91 29.15
CA ALA A 218 13.35 -31.46 29.14
C ALA A 218 13.25 -32.73 28.27
N THR A 219 13.94 -32.75 27.13
CA THR A 219 14.00 -33.90 26.22
C THR A 219 14.71 -35.11 26.86
N ALA A 220 15.76 -34.87 27.66
CA ALA A 220 16.39 -35.90 28.48
C ALA A 220 15.41 -36.50 29.51
N LYS A 221 14.72 -35.66 30.29
CA LYS A 221 13.71 -36.11 31.27
C LYS A 221 12.55 -36.89 30.65
N LEU A 222 12.11 -36.48 29.46
CA LEU A 222 11.11 -37.18 28.66
C LEU A 222 11.60 -38.58 28.21
N THR A 223 12.89 -38.71 27.92
CA THR A 223 13.51 -40.01 27.56
C THR A 223 13.56 -40.94 28.78
N ASP A 224 14.00 -40.44 29.94
CA ASP A 224 14.00 -41.19 31.21
C ASP A 224 12.57 -41.63 31.61
N ALA A 225 11.57 -40.77 31.42
CA ALA A 225 10.19 -41.08 31.75
C ALA A 225 9.60 -42.16 30.82
N LYS A 226 9.90 -42.09 29.51
CA LYS A 226 9.54 -43.15 28.54
C LYS A 226 10.19 -44.49 28.92
N LEU A 227 11.47 -44.48 29.31
CA LEU A 227 12.16 -45.69 29.78
C LEU A 227 11.50 -46.27 31.04
N LYS A 228 11.15 -45.44 32.03
CA LYS A 228 10.43 -45.88 33.24
C LYS A 228 9.08 -46.53 32.92
N VAL A 229 8.29 -45.97 32.02
CA VAL A 229 7.03 -46.59 31.57
C VAL A 229 7.28 -47.96 30.96
N THR A 230 8.30 -48.11 30.11
CA THR A 230 8.68 -49.41 29.54
C THR A 230 9.08 -50.41 30.62
N THR A 231 9.94 -50.03 31.57
CA THR A 231 10.37 -50.91 32.67
C THR A 231 9.18 -51.33 33.55
N SER A 232 8.34 -50.39 33.99
CA SER A 232 7.16 -50.69 34.81
C SER A 232 6.16 -51.59 34.10
N GLN A 233 5.97 -51.44 32.79
CA GLN A 233 5.13 -52.33 31.99
C GLN A 233 5.67 -53.76 31.97
N THR A 234 6.97 -53.93 31.68
CA THR A 234 7.61 -55.25 31.67
C THR A 234 7.52 -55.95 33.04
N THR A 235 7.83 -55.24 34.13
CA THR A 235 7.73 -55.81 35.48
C THR A 235 6.30 -56.22 35.84
N LEU A 236 5.29 -55.42 35.46
CA LEU A 236 3.89 -55.75 35.69
C LEU A 236 3.46 -57.02 34.92
N ASP A 237 3.91 -57.19 33.67
CA ASP A 237 3.50 -58.33 32.84
C ASP A 237 4.25 -59.62 33.21
N GLU A 238 5.51 -59.55 33.65
CA GLU A 238 6.21 -60.69 34.26
C GLU A 238 5.57 -61.13 35.58
N ALA A 239 5.12 -60.18 36.41
CA ALA A 239 4.39 -60.48 37.65
C ALA A 239 3.04 -61.18 37.36
N LYS A 240 2.24 -60.67 36.40
CA LYS A 240 1.00 -61.33 35.94
C LYS A 240 1.26 -62.75 35.45
N LYS A 241 2.28 -62.94 34.60
CA LYS A 241 2.65 -64.26 34.06
C LYS A 241 3.03 -65.24 35.17
N THR A 242 3.78 -64.78 36.17
CA THR A 242 4.19 -65.57 37.34
C THR A 242 2.98 -66.00 38.18
N ALA A 243 2.09 -65.05 38.52
CA ALA A 243 0.87 -65.34 39.27
C ALA A 243 -0.06 -66.31 38.53
N SER A 244 -0.25 -66.15 37.20
CA SER A 244 -1.01 -67.09 36.39
C SER A 244 -0.44 -68.51 36.42
N SER A 245 0.88 -68.66 36.42
CA SER A 245 1.55 -69.97 36.52
C SER A 245 1.36 -70.59 37.90
N GLN A 246 1.40 -69.79 38.97
CA GLN A 246 1.18 -70.26 40.35
C GLN A 246 -0.26 -70.71 40.58
N ILE A 247 -1.25 -69.93 40.12
CA ILE A 247 -2.68 -70.28 40.19
C ILE A 247 -2.95 -71.58 39.42
N SER A 248 -2.44 -71.73 38.20
CA SER A 248 -2.57 -72.97 37.40
C SER A 248 -1.95 -74.19 38.11
N THR A 249 -0.82 -74.01 38.79
CA THR A 249 -0.17 -75.08 39.56
C THR A 249 -1.02 -75.50 40.78
N ALA A 250 -1.52 -74.53 41.55
CA ALA A 250 -2.37 -74.80 42.71
C ALA A 250 -3.73 -75.42 42.33
N GLN A 251 -4.33 -75.00 41.22
CA GLN A 251 -5.53 -75.60 40.65
C GLN A 251 -5.29 -77.09 40.30
N THR A 252 -4.17 -77.39 39.64
CA THR A 252 -3.78 -78.76 39.29
C THR A 252 -3.60 -79.64 40.55
N GLN A 253 -3.03 -79.10 41.62
CA GLN A 253 -2.89 -79.81 42.90
C GLN A 253 -4.26 -80.11 43.54
N LEU A 254 -5.17 -79.14 43.52
CA LEU A 254 -6.53 -79.28 44.04
C LEU A 254 -7.34 -80.34 43.29
N ASP A 255 -7.25 -80.37 41.95
CA ASP A 255 -8.01 -81.32 41.15
C ASP A 255 -7.46 -82.75 41.26
N ASN A 256 -6.13 -82.90 41.41
CA ASN A 256 -5.51 -84.18 41.77
C ASN A 256 -5.96 -84.68 43.16
N ALA A 257 -6.04 -83.80 44.16
CA ALA A 257 -6.51 -84.14 45.51
C ALA A 257 -7.98 -84.61 45.51
N LYS A 258 -8.86 -83.91 44.77
CA LYS A 258 -10.28 -84.31 44.60
C LYS A 258 -10.41 -85.68 43.93
N LYS A 259 -9.54 -86.00 42.95
CA LYS A 259 -9.51 -87.34 42.36
C LYS A 259 -9.12 -88.39 43.39
N ALA A 260 -8.05 -88.16 44.16
CA ALA A 260 -7.60 -89.10 45.19
C ALA A 260 -8.68 -89.36 46.27
N GLN A 261 -9.43 -88.33 46.67
CA GLN A 261 -10.59 -88.46 47.57
C GLN A 261 -11.69 -89.34 46.96
N THR A 262 -12.00 -89.15 45.68
CA THR A 262 -13.02 -89.93 44.94
C THR A 262 -12.60 -91.41 44.77
N ASP A 263 -11.32 -91.64 44.46
CA ASP A 263 -10.75 -92.99 44.36
C ASP A 263 -10.82 -93.71 45.72
N ALA A 264 -10.46 -93.04 46.81
CA ALA A 264 -10.52 -93.60 48.17
C ALA A 264 -11.96 -93.92 48.62
N GLN A 265 -12.92 -93.04 48.34
CA GLN A 265 -14.35 -93.26 48.62
C GLN A 265 -14.86 -94.52 47.91
N THR A 266 -14.50 -94.69 46.63
CA THR A 266 -14.88 -95.86 45.82
C THR A 266 -14.41 -97.18 46.45
N VAL A 267 -13.17 -97.20 46.98
CA VAL A 267 -12.58 -98.39 47.62
C VAL A 267 -13.24 -98.72 48.96
N VAL A 268 -13.63 -97.70 49.74
CA VAL A 268 -14.42 -97.85 50.98
C VAL A 268 -15.77 -98.52 50.67
N ASP A 269 -16.50 -98.03 49.67
CA ASP A 269 -17.85 -98.52 49.38
C ASP A 269 -17.87 -99.91 48.73
N GLN A 270 -16.87 -100.24 47.89
CA GLN A 270 -16.65 -101.62 47.41
C GLN A 270 -16.44 -102.61 48.56
N THR A 271 -15.68 -102.21 49.58
CA THR A 271 -15.34 -103.09 50.72
C THR A 271 -16.55 -103.31 51.63
N LYS A 272 -17.40 -102.29 51.85
CA LYS A 272 -18.72 -102.46 52.50
C LYS A 272 -19.60 -103.47 51.77
N ALA A 273 -19.68 -103.39 50.44
CA ALA A 273 -20.49 -104.30 49.64
C ALA A 273 -20.02 -105.76 49.73
N SER A 274 -18.71 -105.99 49.86
CA SER A 274 -18.15 -107.34 50.06
C SER A 274 -18.47 -107.94 51.43
N ILE A 275 -18.58 -107.11 52.48
CA ILE A 275 -18.99 -107.56 53.82
C ILE A 275 -20.45 -108.04 53.79
N ALA A 276 -21.36 -107.19 53.30
CA ALA A 276 -22.79 -107.48 53.28
C ALA A 276 -23.16 -108.72 52.42
N ALA A 277 -22.32 -109.09 51.45
CA ALA A 277 -22.51 -110.31 50.67
C ALA A 277 -22.16 -111.58 51.46
N LEU A 278 -21.10 -111.56 52.29
CA LEU A 278 -20.68 -112.72 53.10
C LEU A 278 -21.58 -112.96 54.31
N GLU A 279 -22.19 -111.91 54.85
CA GLU A 279 -23.14 -111.99 55.97
C GLU A 279 -24.48 -112.63 55.57
N ALA A 280 -24.77 -112.78 54.26
CA ALA A 280 -26.00 -113.38 53.73
C ALA A 280 -25.91 -114.90 53.50
N ASP A 281 -24.70 -115.48 53.45
CA ASP A 281 -24.43 -116.89 53.12
C ASP A 281 -24.22 -117.78 54.37
N ASN A 282 -24.68 -117.37 55.57
CA ASN A 282 -24.50 -118.12 56.83
C ASN A 282 -25.85 -118.69 57.32
N ILE A 283 -25.94 -120.00 57.52
CA ILE A 283 -27.19 -120.74 57.78
C ILE A 283 -27.06 -121.50 59.11
N SER A 284 -27.92 -121.22 60.08
CA SER A 284 -27.89 -121.85 61.40
C SER A 284 -29.23 -121.77 62.12
N ILE A 285 -29.65 -122.87 62.75
CA ILE A 285 -30.72 -122.90 63.74
C ILE A 285 -30.18 -122.37 65.07
N LYS A 286 -30.85 -121.39 65.66
CA LYS A 286 -30.58 -120.89 67.02
C LYS A 286 -31.49 -121.60 68.01
N LEU A 287 -30.92 -122.21 69.05
CA LEU A 287 -31.74 -122.82 70.10
C LEU A 287 -32.23 -121.75 71.11
N PRO A 288 -33.50 -121.81 71.56
CA PRO A 288 -34.00 -120.92 72.60
C PRO A 288 -33.33 -121.22 73.95
N THR A 289 -33.11 -120.18 74.76
CA THR A 289 -32.46 -120.32 76.07
C THR A 289 -33.33 -121.19 76.99
N GLY A 290 -32.78 -122.33 77.44
CA GLY A 290 -33.50 -123.33 78.21
C GLY A 290 -33.83 -124.61 77.42
N TYR A 291 -33.64 -124.62 76.10
CA TYR A 291 -33.82 -125.82 75.27
C TYR A 291 -32.59 -126.72 75.37
N ASN A 292 -32.62 -127.69 76.28
CA ASN A 292 -31.51 -128.59 76.58
C ASN A 292 -32.02 -129.97 77.03
N GLU A 293 -31.11 -130.95 77.12
CA GLU A 293 -31.39 -132.34 77.52
C GLU A 293 -32.26 -132.49 78.78
N ALA A 294 -32.08 -131.65 79.80
CA ALA A 294 -32.83 -131.73 81.05
C ALA A 294 -34.31 -131.29 80.93
N LEU A 295 -34.68 -130.60 79.85
CA LEU A 295 -36.08 -130.31 79.50
C LEU A 295 -36.76 -131.57 78.96
N PHE A 296 -36.11 -132.27 78.03
CA PHE A 296 -36.62 -133.49 77.41
C PHE A 296 -36.59 -134.71 78.34
N GLN A 297 -35.69 -134.77 79.32
CA GLN A 297 -35.63 -135.88 80.28
C GLN A 297 -36.96 -136.08 81.03
N GLN A 298 -37.70 -135.01 81.32
CA GLN A 298 -39.00 -135.10 82.02
C GLN A 298 -40.06 -135.83 81.19
N LEU A 299 -40.03 -135.64 79.87
CA LEU A 299 -40.87 -136.36 78.91
C LEU A 299 -40.40 -137.81 78.75
N ALA A 300 -39.09 -138.05 78.63
CA ALA A 300 -38.52 -139.40 78.56
C ALA A 300 -38.82 -140.25 79.81
N ASP A 301 -38.82 -139.64 81.01
CA ASP A 301 -39.18 -140.30 82.28
C ASP A 301 -40.65 -140.73 82.33
N VAL A 302 -41.54 -140.00 81.63
CA VAL A 302 -42.95 -140.38 81.48
C VAL A 302 -43.11 -141.46 80.41
N ILE A 303 -42.47 -141.32 79.24
CA ILE A 303 -42.55 -142.29 78.14
C ILE A 303 -42.17 -143.71 78.58
N HIS A 304 -41.14 -143.85 79.41
CA HIS A 304 -40.66 -145.16 79.88
C HIS A 304 -41.41 -145.71 81.11
N ASN A 305 -42.37 -144.97 81.67
CA ASN A 305 -43.12 -145.40 82.85
C ASN A 305 -44.36 -146.23 82.46
N GLN A 306 -44.29 -147.55 82.66
CA GLN A 306 -45.38 -148.50 82.37
C GLN A 306 -46.70 -148.24 83.14
N ASN A 307 -46.74 -147.30 84.09
CA ASN A 307 -47.93 -146.89 84.82
C ASN A 307 -48.32 -145.42 84.54
N ALA A 308 -47.70 -144.76 83.56
CA ALA A 308 -48.07 -143.40 83.17
C ALA A 308 -49.49 -143.35 82.60
N THR A 309 -50.19 -142.25 82.87
CA THR A 309 -51.50 -141.94 82.28
C THR A 309 -51.32 -140.91 81.18
N GLN A 310 -52.23 -140.85 80.20
CA GLN A 310 -52.17 -139.86 79.11
C GLN A 310 -51.96 -138.43 79.64
N GLN A 311 -52.65 -138.05 80.72
CA GLN A 311 -52.49 -136.76 81.40
C GLN A 311 -51.02 -136.44 81.78
N MET A 312 -50.21 -137.45 82.14
CA MET A 312 -48.80 -137.27 82.46
C MET A 312 -47.93 -137.02 81.23
N TYR A 313 -48.28 -137.62 80.07
CA TYR A 313 -47.64 -137.31 78.79
C TYR A 313 -48.01 -135.87 78.38
N ASP A 314 -49.31 -135.58 78.33
CA ASP A 314 -49.81 -134.25 77.98
C ASP A 314 -49.17 -133.14 78.84
N ASP A 315 -49.00 -133.36 80.14
CA ASP A 315 -48.42 -132.36 81.05
C ASP A 315 -46.90 -132.26 80.97
N ALA A 316 -46.19 -133.33 80.56
CA ALA A 316 -44.77 -133.28 80.26
C ALA A 316 -44.50 -132.55 78.93
N SER A 317 -45.23 -132.87 77.86
CA SER A 317 -45.14 -132.18 76.57
C SER A 317 -45.45 -130.68 76.72
N LYS A 318 -46.53 -130.32 77.45
CA LYS A 318 -46.87 -128.91 77.77
C LYS A 318 -45.76 -128.12 78.47
N ALA A 319 -44.83 -128.77 79.19
CA ALA A 319 -43.70 -128.09 79.83
C ALA A 319 -42.64 -127.63 78.81
N ILE A 320 -42.58 -128.28 77.65
CA ILE A 320 -41.63 -128.00 76.56
C ILE A 320 -42.15 -126.85 75.68
N ASN A 321 -43.45 -126.82 75.35
CA ASN A 321 -44.09 -125.83 74.47
C ASN A 321 -43.65 -124.37 74.66
N PRO A 322 -43.59 -123.80 75.89
CA PRO A 322 -43.28 -122.37 76.07
C PRO A 322 -41.84 -121.99 75.72
N ILE A 323 -40.91 -122.95 75.79
CA ILE A 323 -39.50 -122.76 75.42
C ILE A 323 -39.31 -123.09 73.94
N ALA A 324 -39.95 -124.16 73.47
CA ALA A 324 -39.89 -124.60 72.07
C ALA A 324 -40.40 -123.52 71.11
N ASN A 325 -41.57 -122.92 71.37
CA ASN A 325 -42.16 -121.89 70.52
C ASN A 325 -41.25 -120.67 70.27
N LEU A 326 -40.37 -120.31 71.22
CA LEU A 326 -39.39 -119.24 71.04
C LEU A 326 -38.34 -119.58 69.95
N GLY A 327 -38.09 -120.86 69.70
CA GLY A 327 -37.24 -121.35 68.63
C GLY A 327 -37.80 -121.05 67.24
N VAL A 328 -39.13 -121.04 67.07
CA VAL A 328 -39.77 -120.63 65.81
C VAL A 328 -39.48 -119.15 65.53
N ASP A 329 -39.74 -118.26 66.50
CA ASP A 329 -39.49 -116.81 66.37
C ASP A 329 -38.00 -116.49 66.13
N LEU A 330 -37.08 -117.17 66.85
CA LEU A 330 -35.64 -116.98 66.71
C LEU A 330 -35.11 -117.36 65.32
N ASN A 331 -35.83 -118.22 64.60
CA ASN A 331 -35.43 -118.79 63.30
C ASN A 331 -36.37 -118.39 62.15
N ALA A 332 -37.34 -117.51 62.38
CA ALA A 332 -38.32 -117.05 61.37
C ALA A 332 -37.71 -116.38 60.11
N ASN A 333 -36.42 -116.05 60.14
CA ASN A 333 -35.63 -115.57 59.00
C ASN A 333 -34.28 -116.33 58.87
N GLY A 334 -34.19 -117.56 59.41
CA GLY A 334 -32.93 -118.32 59.55
C GLY A 334 -32.39 -118.97 58.28
N TYR A 335 -33.14 -118.92 57.18
CA TYR A 335 -32.69 -119.30 55.84
C TYR A 335 -33.12 -118.24 54.82
N THR A 336 -32.24 -117.96 53.86
CA THR A 336 -32.53 -117.14 52.68
C THR A 336 -31.97 -117.88 51.46
N PRO A 337 -32.79 -118.31 50.49
CA PRO A 337 -32.28 -119.11 49.38
C PRO A 337 -31.33 -118.31 48.47
N THR A 338 -30.19 -118.92 48.11
CA THR A 338 -29.18 -118.26 47.27
C THR A 338 -29.69 -118.00 45.86
N ALA A 339 -29.01 -117.12 45.11
CA ALA A 339 -29.32 -116.91 43.69
C ALA A 339 -29.12 -118.18 42.84
N THR A 340 -28.24 -119.09 43.27
CA THR A 340 -27.99 -120.38 42.63
C THR A 340 -29.13 -121.37 42.91
N ASP A 341 -29.53 -121.52 44.18
CA ASP A 341 -30.62 -122.42 44.59
C ASP A 341 -31.94 -122.06 43.89
N LYS A 342 -32.20 -120.76 43.70
CA LYS A 342 -33.38 -120.22 42.98
C LYS A 342 -33.36 -120.48 41.47
N ALA A 343 -32.22 -120.87 40.90
CA ALA A 343 -32.05 -121.14 39.46
C ALA A 343 -31.95 -122.65 39.14
N GLN A 344 -31.59 -123.48 40.12
CA GLN A 344 -31.47 -124.94 39.96
C GLN A 344 -32.83 -125.62 40.08
N GLN A 345 -33.34 -126.17 38.98
CA GLN A 345 -34.52 -127.05 38.98
C GLN A 345 -34.14 -128.47 39.42
N VAL A 346 -35.05 -129.15 40.11
CA VAL A 346 -34.85 -130.48 40.72
C VAL A 346 -36.08 -131.36 40.52
N ASN A 347 -35.89 -132.68 40.40
CA ASN A 347 -37.00 -133.63 40.28
C ASN A 347 -37.39 -134.21 41.63
N MET A 348 -38.48 -133.71 42.22
CA MET A 348 -38.89 -134.05 43.59
C MET A 348 -39.25 -135.53 43.77
N THR A 349 -39.75 -136.22 42.74
CA THR A 349 -40.13 -137.65 42.84
C THR A 349 -38.96 -138.61 42.54
N SER A 350 -37.79 -138.07 42.17
CA SER A 350 -36.56 -138.85 41.93
C SER A 350 -35.38 -137.89 41.82
N LEU A 351 -34.82 -137.51 42.96
CA LEU A 351 -33.65 -136.63 43.06
C LEU A 351 -32.45 -137.29 42.36
N SER A 352 -31.60 -136.49 41.70
CA SER A 352 -30.30 -137.01 41.27
C SER A 352 -29.41 -137.26 42.49
N ALA A 353 -28.43 -138.16 42.39
CA ALA A 353 -27.51 -138.42 43.50
C ALA A 353 -26.75 -137.15 43.96
N ALA A 354 -26.54 -136.17 43.07
CA ALA A 354 -25.94 -134.89 43.41
C ALA A 354 -26.93 -133.95 44.13
N ASP A 355 -28.21 -133.92 43.72
CA ASP A 355 -29.25 -133.14 44.40
C ASP A 355 -29.56 -133.73 45.78
N GLN A 356 -29.69 -135.06 45.87
CA GLN A 356 -29.92 -135.78 47.12
C GLN A 356 -28.76 -135.57 48.10
N LEU A 357 -27.51 -135.64 47.63
CA LEU A 357 -26.33 -135.32 48.45
C LEU A 357 -26.33 -133.86 48.90
N ALA A 358 -26.54 -132.89 48.00
CA ALA A 358 -26.55 -131.48 48.35
C ALA A 358 -27.69 -131.10 49.33
N LEU A 359 -28.83 -131.77 49.21
CA LEU A 359 -29.98 -131.60 50.11
C LEU A 359 -29.71 -132.24 51.47
N THR A 360 -29.15 -133.46 51.50
CA THR A 360 -28.74 -134.13 52.74
C THR A 360 -27.63 -133.37 53.46
N GLN A 361 -26.66 -132.81 52.73
CA GLN A 361 -25.59 -131.96 53.29
C GLN A 361 -26.13 -130.67 53.90
N PHE A 362 -27.03 -129.97 53.20
CA PHE A 362 -27.72 -128.78 53.75
C PHE A 362 -28.50 -129.12 55.02
N THR A 363 -29.23 -130.24 55.02
CA THR A 363 -30.04 -130.69 56.16
C THR A 363 -29.15 -131.10 57.34
N ALA A 364 -28.03 -131.78 57.06
CA ALA A 364 -27.04 -132.13 58.07
C ALA A 364 -26.34 -130.89 58.65
N GLU A 365 -25.93 -129.91 57.85
CA GLU A 365 -25.35 -128.64 58.33
C GLU A 365 -26.35 -127.89 59.23
N LEU A 366 -27.61 -127.79 58.78
CA LEU A 366 -28.69 -127.14 59.50
C LEU A 366 -28.94 -127.79 60.88
N ILE A 367 -29.15 -129.12 60.92
CA ILE A 367 -29.38 -129.87 62.17
C ILE A 367 -28.11 -129.91 63.03
N ASN A 368 -26.92 -129.99 62.43
CA ASN A 368 -25.65 -129.96 63.18
C ASN A 368 -25.45 -128.64 63.91
N SER A 369 -25.88 -127.52 63.34
CA SER A 369 -25.85 -126.24 64.05
C SER A 369 -26.69 -126.27 65.34
N ALA A 370 -27.83 -126.97 65.35
CA ALA A 370 -28.64 -127.23 66.54
C ALA A 370 -27.98 -128.24 67.48
N ARG A 371 -27.56 -129.42 66.99
CA ARG A 371 -26.94 -130.48 67.80
C ARG A 371 -25.66 -130.02 68.51
N VAL A 372 -24.83 -129.18 67.87
CA VAL A 372 -23.64 -128.58 68.48
C VAL A 372 -24.00 -127.62 69.62
N GLN A 373 -25.07 -126.82 69.50
CA GLN A 373 -25.59 -126.00 70.60
C GLN A 373 -26.22 -126.85 71.72
N PHE A 374 -26.82 -127.99 71.37
CA PHE A 374 -27.44 -128.94 72.31
C PHE A 374 -26.41 -129.84 73.02
N GLY A 375 -25.16 -129.90 72.52
CA GLY A 375 -24.07 -130.70 73.08
C GLY A 375 -24.02 -132.16 72.60
N TYR A 376 -24.62 -132.46 71.45
CA TYR A 376 -24.78 -133.81 70.90
C TYR A 376 -23.90 -134.05 69.65
N PRO A 377 -23.61 -135.32 69.29
CA PRO A 377 -22.80 -135.64 68.12
C PRO A 377 -23.43 -135.14 66.81
N ALA A 378 -22.59 -134.53 65.97
CA ALA A 378 -22.98 -134.13 64.63
C ALA A 378 -23.37 -135.35 63.77
N LEU A 379 -24.48 -135.21 63.04
CA LEU A 379 -24.89 -136.07 61.94
C LEU A 379 -23.78 -136.14 60.89
N LYS A 380 -23.57 -137.36 60.39
CA LYS A 380 -22.70 -137.63 59.25
C LYS A 380 -23.55 -138.10 58.07
N VAL A 381 -22.98 -138.11 56.87
CA VAL A 381 -23.62 -138.66 55.67
C VAL A 381 -22.70 -139.74 55.13
N THR A 382 -23.23 -140.90 54.74
CA THR A 382 -22.48 -141.94 54.01
C THR A 382 -23.25 -142.31 52.75
N GLN A 383 -22.64 -143.05 51.82
CA GLN A 383 -23.40 -143.53 50.66
C GLN A 383 -24.56 -144.45 51.10
N SER A 384 -24.35 -145.28 52.13
CA SER A 384 -25.40 -146.15 52.66
C SER A 384 -26.59 -145.41 53.30
N SER A 385 -26.40 -144.22 53.90
CA SER A 385 -27.54 -143.45 54.42
C SER A 385 -28.36 -142.83 53.29
N LEU A 386 -27.72 -142.32 52.23
CA LEU A 386 -28.39 -141.83 51.02
C LEU A 386 -29.16 -142.94 50.30
N ASP A 387 -28.53 -144.11 50.13
CA ASP A 387 -29.10 -145.28 49.46
C ASP A 387 -30.27 -145.87 50.28
N PHE A 388 -30.16 -145.89 51.61
CA PHE A 388 -31.24 -146.33 52.51
C PHE A 388 -32.46 -145.40 52.45
N ALA A 389 -32.28 -144.07 52.55
CA ALA A 389 -33.36 -143.11 52.39
C ALA A 389 -34.08 -143.24 51.04
N LYS A 390 -33.31 -143.45 49.97
CA LYS A 390 -33.87 -143.73 48.65
C LYS A 390 -34.67 -145.04 48.62
N ALA A 391 -34.23 -146.07 49.35
CA ALA A 391 -34.94 -147.36 49.42
C ALA A 391 -36.23 -147.33 50.26
N VAL A 392 -36.28 -146.50 51.31
CA VAL A 392 -37.51 -146.22 52.09
C VAL A 392 -38.53 -145.52 51.22
N ILE A 393 -38.15 -144.41 50.55
CA ILE A 393 -39.01 -143.68 49.60
C ILE A 393 -39.50 -144.62 48.48
N GLU A 394 -38.62 -145.48 47.95
CA GLU A 394 -39.03 -146.50 46.97
C GLU A 394 -40.08 -147.49 47.48
N GLN A 395 -40.24 -147.68 48.81
CA GLN A 395 -41.37 -148.47 49.35
C GLN A 395 -42.67 -147.66 49.42
N TYR A 396 -42.62 -146.37 49.78
CA TYR A 396 -43.77 -145.45 49.72
C TYR A 396 -44.33 -145.36 48.29
N GLU A 397 -43.45 -145.25 47.29
CA GLU A 397 -43.77 -145.29 45.85
C GLU A 397 -44.36 -146.64 45.37
N GLN A 398 -43.98 -147.75 46.02
CA GLN A 398 -44.44 -149.10 45.67
C GLN A 398 -45.74 -149.52 46.38
N TYR A 399 -46.19 -148.77 47.39
CA TYR A 399 -47.42 -149.08 48.11
C TYR A 399 -48.64 -149.12 47.17
N SER A 400 -49.49 -150.12 47.33
CA SER A 400 -50.81 -150.18 46.70
C SER A 400 -51.82 -150.75 47.68
N ASP A 401 -52.92 -150.03 47.91
CA ASP A 401 -54.03 -150.59 48.69
C ASP A 401 -54.82 -151.66 47.89
N ALA A 402 -55.76 -152.33 48.56
CA ALA A 402 -56.60 -153.37 47.97
C ALA A 402 -57.55 -152.88 46.85
N ASN A 403 -57.68 -151.57 46.65
CA ASN A 403 -58.44 -150.94 45.57
C ASN A 403 -57.53 -150.48 44.41
N GLY A 404 -56.21 -150.61 44.54
CA GLY A 404 -55.23 -150.15 43.56
C GLY A 404 -54.80 -148.69 43.71
N LYS A 405 -55.08 -148.01 44.84
CA LYS A 405 -54.54 -146.66 45.11
C LYS A 405 -53.05 -146.77 45.43
N LYS A 406 -52.20 -146.15 44.61
CA LYS A 406 -50.74 -146.30 44.62
C LYS A 406 -49.95 -145.21 45.36
N THR A 407 -50.36 -144.82 46.56
CA THR A 407 -49.55 -143.93 47.44
C THR A 407 -49.85 -144.14 48.92
N TRP A 408 -48.82 -143.99 49.76
CA TRP A 408 -48.98 -143.83 51.21
C TRP A 408 -48.82 -142.36 51.61
N ASP A 409 -49.96 -141.70 51.77
CA ASP A 409 -50.09 -140.34 52.31
C ASP A 409 -50.08 -140.44 53.84
N ILE A 410 -49.00 -139.96 54.48
CA ILE A 410 -48.76 -140.14 55.93
C ILE A 410 -49.88 -139.50 56.76
N SER A 411 -50.35 -138.32 56.33
CA SER A 411 -51.43 -137.60 57.01
C SER A 411 -52.78 -138.32 56.84
N ALA A 412 -53.12 -138.75 55.62
CA ALA A 412 -54.38 -139.46 55.35
C ALA A 412 -54.37 -140.93 55.83
N LYS A 413 -53.21 -141.48 56.21
CA LYS A 413 -53.04 -142.81 56.81
C LYS A 413 -52.93 -142.76 58.34
N GLY A 414 -52.54 -141.62 58.91
CA GLY A 414 -52.35 -141.45 60.36
C GLY A 414 -51.06 -142.06 60.87
N GLY A 415 -49.97 -142.00 60.08
CA GLY A 415 -48.64 -142.48 60.49
C GLY A 415 -47.78 -142.99 59.33
N HIS A 416 -46.55 -143.37 59.68
CA HIS A 416 -45.51 -143.89 58.78
C HIS A 416 -45.88 -145.22 58.11
N TYR A 417 -45.26 -145.51 56.96
CA TYR A 417 -45.41 -146.80 56.28
C TYR A 417 -44.43 -147.85 56.85
N ASN A 418 -44.67 -148.29 58.10
CA ASN A 418 -43.77 -149.21 58.84
C ASN A 418 -43.39 -150.47 58.04
N GLU A 419 -44.35 -151.15 57.39
CA GLU A 419 -44.07 -152.35 56.57
C GLU A 419 -43.06 -152.06 55.43
N GLY A 420 -43.04 -150.83 54.92
CA GLY A 420 -42.07 -150.36 53.93
C GLY A 420 -40.71 -150.06 54.55
N ILE A 421 -40.68 -149.36 55.69
CA ILE A 421 -39.45 -149.03 56.43
C ILE A 421 -38.74 -150.31 56.89
N GLU A 422 -39.46 -151.27 57.45
CA GLU A 422 -38.95 -152.61 57.85
C GLU A 422 -38.39 -153.38 56.64
N LYS A 423 -39.10 -153.36 55.50
CA LYS A 423 -38.66 -153.97 54.25
C LYS A 423 -37.44 -153.27 53.65
N ALA A 424 -37.26 -151.97 53.85
CA ALA A 424 -36.03 -151.27 53.48
C ALA A 424 -34.89 -151.64 54.45
N ALA A 425 -35.14 -151.57 55.76
CA ALA A 425 -34.17 -151.84 56.83
C ALA A 425 -33.51 -153.21 56.68
N SER A 426 -34.30 -154.26 56.47
CA SER A 426 -33.83 -155.64 56.25
C SER A 426 -32.89 -155.80 55.04
N GLN A 427 -33.05 -154.99 53.99
CA GLN A 427 -32.15 -155.00 52.82
C GLN A 427 -30.77 -154.40 53.15
N TYR A 428 -30.72 -153.37 54.00
CA TYR A 428 -29.50 -152.67 54.41
C TYR A 428 -28.88 -153.23 55.71
N GLY A 429 -29.40 -154.34 56.23
CA GLY A 429 -28.87 -154.98 57.45
C GLY A 429 -29.23 -154.25 58.75
N LEU A 430 -30.27 -153.41 58.71
CA LEU A 430 -30.79 -152.65 59.85
C LEU A 430 -31.84 -153.47 60.62
N ASN A 431 -32.40 -152.89 61.69
CA ASN A 431 -33.39 -153.54 62.56
C ASN A 431 -34.81 -153.43 61.95
N ASP A 432 -35.36 -154.53 61.47
CA ASP A 432 -36.62 -154.63 60.74
C ASP A 432 -37.85 -154.90 61.65
N ALA A 433 -37.84 -154.37 62.87
CA ALA A 433 -38.86 -154.60 63.90
C ALA A 433 -39.78 -153.38 64.19
N GLY A 434 -39.76 -152.36 63.33
CA GLY A 434 -40.56 -151.14 63.43
C GLY A 434 -39.87 -149.94 62.76
N ASN A 435 -40.50 -148.76 62.78
CA ASN A 435 -39.78 -147.52 62.47
C ASN A 435 -38.81 -147.19 63.62
N TYR A 436 -37.53 -147.06 63.28
CA TYR A 436 -36.45 -146.61 64.17
C TYR A 436 -35.56 -145.55 63.49
N TYR A 437 -36.00 -145.00 62.35
CA TYR A 437 -35.13 -144.32 61.38
C TYR A 437 -35.74 -143.07 60.75
N GLU A 438 -37.02 -143.12 60.37
CA GLU A 438 -37.67 -142.08 59.56
C GLU A 438 -38.34 -141.02 60.45
N ASP A 439 -37.85 -139.78 60.41
CA ASP A 439 -38.63 -138.57 60.71
C ASP A 439 -39.26 -138.07 59.40
N ALA A 440 -40.58 -137.83 59.37
CA ALA A 440 -41.29 -137.55 58.11
C ALA A 440 -42.10 -136.24 58.12
N GLY A 441 -41.86 -135.38 57.13
CA GLY A 441 -42.62 -134.16 56.89
C GLY A 441 -43.79 -134.42 55.94
N THR A 442 -45.02 -134.22 56.42
CA THR A 442 -46.25 -134.38 55.60
C THR A 442 -46.31 -133.40 54.43
N ALA A 443 -47.11 -133.75 53.41
CA ALA A 443 -47.31 -132.95 52.21
C ALA A 443 -47.85 -131.55 52.56
N GLY A 444 -47.03 -130.51 52.34
CA GLY A 444 -47.38 -129.12 52.63
C GLY A 444 -46.19 -128.19 52.87
N TYR A 445 -45.07 -128.71 53.40
CA TYR A 445 -43.86 -127.92 53.62
C TYR A 445 -43.20 -127.43 52.32
N ILE A 446 -43.27 -128.23 51.26
CA ILE A 446 -42.72 -127.89 49.93
C ILE A 446 -43.78 -127.07 49.16
N LEU A 447 -43.68 -125.75 49.25
CA LEU A 447 -44.66 -124.84 48.63
C LEU A 447 -44.48 -124.77 47.11
N ASN A 448 -45.55 -125.13 46.39
CA ASN A 448 -45.49 -125.53 44.99
C ASN A 448 -45.50 -124.35 43.98
N GLN A 449 -44.33 -123.72 43.74
CA GLN A 449 -44.18 -122.67 42.71
C GLN A 449 -42.93 -122.72 41.81
N GLY A 450 -42.02 -123.69 41.95
CA GLY A 450 -40.85 -123.78 41.08
C GLY A 450 -40.27 -125.17 40.83
N LYS A 451 -40.38 -126.07 41.83
CA LYS A 451 -39.63 -127.33 41.91
C LYS A 451 -38.12 -127.10 41.71
N THR A 452 -37.60 -126.17 42.52
CA THR A 452 -36.19 -125.76 42.59
C THR A 452 -35.49 -126.26 43.85
N MET A 453 -34.16 -126.22 43.86
CA MET A 453 -33.35 -126.50 45.05
C MET A 453 -33.66 -125.51 46.19
N ALA A 454 -34.02 -124.26 45.87
CA ALA A 454 -34.52 -123.30 46.85
C ALA A 454 -35.84 -123.74 47.50
N ASP A 455 -36.78 -124.28 46.72
CA ASP A 455 -38.07 -124.76 47.25
C ASP A 455 -37.88 -125.95 48.20
N LEU A 456 -37.01 -126.90 47.82
CA LEU A 456 -36.68 -128.05 48.68
C LEU A 456 -35.97 -127.64 49.98
N LYS A 457 -34.93 -126.79 49.89
CA LYS A 457 -34.20 -126.31 51.06
C LYS A 457 -35.08 -125.46 51.98
N GLN A 458 -35.97 -124.64 51.43
CA GLN A 458 -36.94 -123.87 52.22
C GLN A 458 -37.99 -124.78 52.88
N GLY A 459 -38.48 -125.80 52.17
CA GLY A 459 -39.41 -126.78 52.72
C GLY A 459 -38.79 -127.56 53.88
N ILE A 460 -37.58 -128.09 53.70
CA ILE A 460 -36.82 -128.76 54.77
C ILE A 460 -36.50 -127.83 55.92
N PHE A 461 -36.04 -126.60 55.67
CA PHE A 461 -35.78 -125.64 56.74
C PHE A 461 -37.03 -125.43 57.60
N THR A 462 -38.19 -125.28 56.96
CA THR A 462 -39.47 -125.08 57.66
C THR A 462 -39.88 -126.34 58.42
N ALA A 463 -39.81 -127.52 57.78
CA ALA A 463 -40.13 -128.80 58.41
C ALA A 463 -39.23 -129.11 59.61
N VAL A 464 -37.91 -128.91 59.50
CA VAL A 464 -36.95 -129.12 60.60
C VAL A 464 -37.17 -128.11 61.74
N ILE A 465 -37.55 -126.86 61.44
CA ILE A 465 -37.93 -125.88 62.47
C ILE A 465 -39.21 -126.29 63.19
N ASP A 466 -40.26 -126.74 62.47
CA ASP A 466 -41.50 -127.22 63.09
C ASP A 466 -41.28 -128.53 63.88
N MET A 467 -40.54 -129.50 63.33
CA MET A 467 -40.15 -130.74 64.04
C MET A 467 -39.30 -130.48 65.28
N LEU A 468 -38.45 -129.44 65.29
CA LEU A 468 -37.63 -129.11 66.46
C LEU A 468 -38.38 -128.27 67.52
N PHE A 469 -39.45 -127.56 67.17
CA PHE A 469 -40.03 -126.51 68.03
C PHE A 469 -41.56 -126.49 68.17
N ASN A 470 -42.31 -127.09 67.24
CA ASN A 470 -43.78 -127.08 67.16
C ASN A 470 -44.41 -128.50 67.35
N ASP A 471 -43.56 -129.49 67.64
CA ASP A 471 -43.83 -130.94 67.68
C ASP A 471 -44.64 -131.43 68.91
N GLY A 472 -45.12 -130.51 69.75
CA GLY A 472 -45.84 -130.81 71.00
C GLY A 472 -47.35 -131.02 70.87
N ASN A 473 -47.90 -131.07 69.64
CA ASN A 473 -49.35 -131.12 69.38
C ASN A 473 -49.78 -132.41 68.68
N GLY A 474 -49.63 -133.55 69.35
CA GLY A 474 -50.07 -134.88 68.88
C GLY A 474 -48.95 -135.89 68.67
N GLU A 475 -47.73 -135.41 68.42
CA GLU A 475 -46.54 -136.24 68.18
C GLU A 475 -45.57 -136.27 69.39
N ASP A 476 -45.98 -135.68 70.52
CA ASP A 476 -45.26 -135.67 71.82
C ASP A 476 -43.73 -135.45 71.72
N TYR A 477 -43.29 -134.50 70.90
CA TYR A 477 -41.88 -134.14 70.69
C TYR A 477 -40.97 -135.28 70.18
N LEU A 478 -41.52 -136.34 69.60
CA LEU A 478 -40.76 -137.50 69.12
C LEU A 478 -39.80 -137.17 67.96
N HIS A 479 -40.17 -136.24 67.06
CA HIS A 479 -39.28 -135.77 66.01
C HIS A 479 -38.20 -134.85 66.60
N ALA A 480 -38.55 -133.99 67.56
CA ALA A 480 -37.56 -133.15 68.24
C ALA A 480 -36.50 -133.99 68.98
N THR A 481 -36.89 -135.08 69.65
CA THR A 481 -35.95 -135.99 70.33
C THR A 481 -35.16 -136.85 69.34
N SER A 482 -35.69 -137.14 68.15
CA SER A 482 -34.97 -137.82 67.07
C SER A 482 -33.93 -136.90 66.42
N LEU A 483 -34.35 -135.75 65.88
CA LEU A 483 -33.49 -134.80 65.18
C LEU A 483 -32.35 -134.25 66.06
N LEU A 484 -32.53 -134.16 67.39
CA LEU A 484 -31.47 -133.78 68.34
C LEU A 484 -30.54 -134.95 68.74
N GLY A 485 -30.87 -136.20 68.42
CA GLY A 485 -30.07 -137.40 68.73
C GLY A 485 -30.30 -137.95 70.14
N ILE A 486 -31.42 -137.58 70.77
CA ILE A 486 -31.83 -138.03 72.10
C ILE A 486 -32.33 -139.48 72.04
N ASN A 487 -33.17 -139.81 71.07
CA ASN A 487 -33.70 -141.19 70.87
C ASN A 487 -32.57 -142.20 70.61
N ALA A 488 -31.52 -141.77 69.89
CA ALA A 488 -30.32 -142.58 69.62
C ALA A 488 -29.33 -142.68 70.80
N GLY A 489 -29.53 -141.93 71.90
CA GLY A 489 -28.70 -142.02 73.10
C GLY A 489 -27.27 -141.51 72.94
N LYS A 490 -27.05 -140.42 72.18
CA LYS A 490 -25.74 -139.77 71.94
C LYS A 490 -24.70 -140.63 71.19
N VAL A 491 -25.12 -141.57 70.34
CA VAL A 491 -24.23 -142.19 69.34
C VAL A 491 -24.03 -141.27 68.12
N THR A 492 -23.20 -141.68 67.15
CA THR A 492 -23.23 -141.06 65.82
C THR A 492 -24.48 -141.54 65.09
N GLU A 493 -25.15 -140.66 64.35
CA GLU A 493 -26.20 -141.04 63.40
C GLU A 493 -25.82 -140.64 61.97
N PHE A 494 -26.27 -141.43 61.01
CA PHE A 494 -26.03 -141.22 59.59
C PHE A 494 -27.32 -140.77 58.91
N LEU A 495 -27.34 -139.53 58.41
CA LEU A 495 -28.49 -138.91 57.76
C LEU A 495 -28.55 -139.28 56.28
N GLY A 496 -29.72 -139.69 55.81
CA GLY A 496 -30.12 -139.65 54.41
C GLY A 496 -31.41 -138.84 54.26
N VAL A 497 -31.53 -138.04 53.19
CA VAL A 497 -32.72 -137.22 52.94
C VAL A 497 -33.28 -137.48 51.54
N GLY A 498 -34.60 -137.40 51.40
CA GLY A 498 -35.26 -137.33 50.10
C GLY A 498 -36.71 -136.88 50.18
N THR A 499 -37.41 -136.99 49.06
CA THR A 499 -38.83 -136.61 48.90
C THR A 499 -39.54 -137.62 47.99
N ASP A 500 -40.86 -137.79 48.18
CA ASP A 500 -41.70 -138.72 47.40
C ASP A 500 -42.59 -138.03 46.34
N ASN A 501 -43.46 -138.78 45.67
CA ASN A 501 -44.41 -138.24 44.68
C ASN A 501 -45.57 -137.40 45.26
N LEU A 502 -45.75 -137.38 46.58
CA LEU A 502 -46.73 -136.54 47.28
C LEU A 502 -46.10 -135.23 47.78
N ASP A 503 -44.84 -134.96 47.45
CA ASP A 503 -44.04 -133.87 48.00
C ASP A 503 -43.93 -133.95 49.56
N GLN A 504 -43.90 -135.18 50.11
CA GLN A 504 -43.54 -135.47 51.50
C GLN A 504 -42.00 -135.48 51.65
N ILE A 505 -41.50 -135.18 52.84
CA ILE A 505 -40.07 -135.14 53.19
C ILE A 505 -39.74 -136.36 54.04
N HIS A 506 -38.67 -137.08 53.70
CA HIS A 506 -38.16 -138.23 54.46
C HIS A 506 -36.75 -137.93 54.97
N LEU A 507 -36.56 -138.05 56.28
CA LEU A 507 -35.27 -137.87 56.97
C LEU A 507 -34.93 -139.19 57.66
N GLU A 508 -34.03 -139.99 57.07
CA GLU A 508 -33.55 -141.23 57.69
C GLU A 508 -32.34 -140.96 58.58
N LEU A 509 -32.48 -141.18 59.88
CA LEU A 509 -31.41 -141.13 60.86
C LEU A 509 -31.06 -142.56 61.30
N VAL A 510 -29.92 -143.09 60.85
CA VAL A 510 -29.48 -144.45 61.22
C VAL A 510 -28.45 -144.39 62.36
N PRO A 511 -28.76 -144.88 63.59
CA PRO A 511 -27.83 -144.82 64.71
C PRO A 511 -26.71 -145.88 64.65
N ASP A 512 -25.49 -145.47 64.98
CA ASP A 512 -24.27 -146.30 65.04
C ASP A 512 -24.21 -147.21 66.28
N ASP A 513 -25.23 -148.04 66.50
CA ASP A 513 -25.20 -149.15 67.47
C ASP A 513 -25.53 -150.48 66.79
N THR A 514 -24.50 -151.32 66.66
CA THR A 514 -24.55 -152.65 66.04
C THR A 514 -25.27 -153.73 66.86
N ARG A 515 -25.76 -153.40 68.05
CA ARG A 515 -26.59 -154.27 68.90
C ARG A 515 -28.06 -153.93 68.72
N ALA A 516 -28.38 -152.64 68.71
CA ALA A 516 -29.74 -152.13 68.63
C ALA A 516 -30.24 -151.96 67.18
N TYR A 517 -29.49 -151.25 66.33
CA TYR A 517 -30.02 -150.72 65.06
C TYR A 517 -29.32 -151.28 63.81
N ILE A 518 -28.03 -151.62 63.84
CA ILE A 518 -27.30 -152.17 62.68
C ILE A 518 -27.00 -153.65 62.92
N LYS A 519 -27.89 -154.56 62.49
CA LYS A 519 -27.80 -156.01 62.76
C LYS A 519 -26.75 -156.72 61.90
N ASP A 520 -26.52 -156.24 60.69
CA ASP A 520 -25.53 -156.74 59.74
C ASP A 520 -24.66 -155.56 59.24
N PRO A 521 -23.57 -155.22 59.95
CA PRO A 521 -22.70 -154.09 59.60
C PRO A 521 -21.86 -154.33 58.33
N THR A 522 -22.11 -155.41 57.57
CA THR A 522 -21.53 -155.59 56.23
C THR A 522 -22.38 -154.95 55.12
N LYS A 523 -23.61 -154.50 55.43
CA LYS A 523 -24.57 -153.91 54.48
C LYS A 523 -24.81 -152.41 54.64
N PHE A 524 -24.36 -151.82 55.74
CA PHE A 524 -24.46 -150.38 56.00
C PHE A 524 -23.08 -149.82 56.36
N ASP A 525 -22.54 -148.95 55.51
CA ASP A 525 -21.23 -148.33 55.71
C ASP A 525 -21.33 -147.14 56.67
N THR A 526 -20.74 -147.29 57.85
CA THR A 526 -20.61 -146.26 58.90
C THR A 526 -19.27 -145.51 58.83
N THR A 527 -18.40 -145.84 57.87
CA THR A 527 -16.98 -145.44 57.84
C THR A 527 -16.64 -144.43 56.74
N ASN A 528 -17.14 -144.61 55.51
CA ASN A 528 -16.84 -143.72 54.39
C ASN A 528 -17.79 -142.51 54.36
N THR A 529 -17.52 -141.56 55.26
CA THR A 529 -18.35 -140.36 55.45
C THR A 529 -18.08 -139.29 54.39
N LEU A 530 -19.15 -138.80 53.77
CA LEU A 530 -19.15 -137.64 52.88
C LEU A 530 -19.09 -136.35 53.71
N PRO A 531 -18.45 -135.28 53.19
CA PRO A 531 -18.27 -134.05 53.96
C PRO A 531 -19.60 -133.32 54.17
N VAL A 532 -19.82 -132.83 55.40
CA VAL A 532 -20.86 -131.86 55.74
C VAL A 532 -20.17 -130.54 56.05
N PRO A 533 -20.62 -129.38 55.52
CA PRO A 533 -20.00 -128.09 55.85
C PRO A 533 -20.22 -127.71 57.32
N ASP A 534 -19.32 -126.89 57.88
CA ASP A 534 -19.30 -126.55 59.32
C ASP A 534 -19.93 -125.19 59.69
N GLY A 535 -20.45 -124.43 58.71
CA GLY A 535 -21.00 -123.08 58.89
C GLY A 535 -20.02 -121.98 59.30
N THR A 536 -18.81 -122.27 59.80
CA THR A 536 -17.93 -121.28 60.44
C THR A 536 -17.11 -120.42 59.47
N GLY A 537 -16.96 -120.86 58.22
CA GLY A 537 -15.98 -120.33 57.28
C GLY A 537 -16.19 -118.89 56.76
N ASN A 538 -17.29 -118.21 57.09
CA ASN A 538 -17.58 -116.85 56.63
C ASN A 538 -17.28 -115.77 57.68
N ASP A 539 -17.48 -116.05 58.98
CA ASP A 539 -17.31 -115.09 60.08
C ASP A 539 -15.90 -114.47 60.16
N GLN A 540 -14.85 -115.23 59.83
CA GLN A 540 -13.49 -114.71 59.84
C GLN A 540 -13.22 -113.75 58.66
N LYS A 541 -13.76 -114.05 57.47
CA LYS A 541 -13.62 -113.20 56.28
C LYS A 541 -14.26 -111.83 56.51
N VAL A 542 -15.41 -111.80 57.19
CA VAL A 542 -16.12 -110.58 57.59
C VAL A 542 -15.24 -109.71 58.52
N LYS A 543 -14.62 -110.30 59.54
CA LYS A 543 -13.69 -109.58 60.45
C LYS A 543 -12.49 -108.98 59.72
N ASP A 544 -11.87 -109.75 58.83
CA ASP A 544 -10.70 -109.29 58.06
C ASP A 544 -11.05 -108.10 57.13
N LEU A 545 -12.24 -108.12 56.53
CA LEU A 545 -12.76 -107.01 55.72
C LEU A 545 -13.17 -105.79 56.57
N GLN A 546 -13.71 -105.98 57.77
CA GLN A 546 -14.02 -104.89 58.71
C GLN A 546 -12.75 -104.16 59.17
N ALA A 547 -11.65 -104.88 59.43
CA ALA A 547 -10.34 -104.27 59.72
C ALA A 547 -9.85 -103.44 58.51
N LYS A 548 -9.85 -104.03 57.31
CA LYS A 548 -9.45 -103.36 56.06
C LYS A 548 -10.29 -102.12 55.74
N LEU A 549 -11.59 -102.16 56.02
CA LEU A 549 -12.51 -101.02 55.87
C LEU A 549 -12.10 -99.83 56.76
N THR A 550 -11.55 -100.09 57.95
CA THR A 550 -11.10 -99.04 58.88
C THR A 550 -9.89 -98.27 58.32
N ASP A 551 -8.90 -98.97 57.78
CA ASP A 551 -7.72 -98.33 57.14
C ASP A 551 -8.10 -97.51 55.90
N GLN A 552 -9.07 -97.99 55.12
CA GLN A 552 -9.60 -97.27 53.96
C GLN A 552 -10.36 -96.01 54.37
N GLN A 553 -11.15 -96.05 55.45
CA GLN A 553 -11.82 -94.87 56.01
C GLN A 553 -10.81 -93.81 56.48
N LYS A 554 -9.70 -94.23 57.12
CA LYS A 554 -8.61 -93.31 57.44
C LYS A 554 -7.99 -92.70 56.17
N SER A 555 -7.73 -93.51 55.15
CA SER A 555 -7.16 -93.06 53.87
C SER A 555 -8.06 -92.04 53.16
N LEU A 556 -9.38 -92.21 53.22
CA LEU A 556 -10.38 -91.26 52.74
C LEU A 556 -10.37 -89.94 53.54
N SER A 557 -10.17 -90.00 54.86
CA SER A 557 -10.01 -88.82 55.72
C SER A 557 -8.74 -88.02 55.35
N ASP A 558 -7.62 -88.71 55.16
CA ASP A 558 -6.34 -88.08 54.76
C ASP A 558 -6.45 -87.41 53.38
N ALA A 559 -7.10 -88.07 52.41
CA ALA A 559 -7.38 -87.50 51.09
C ALA A 559 -8.35 -86.30 51.14
N THR A 560 -9.30 -86.31 52.07
CA THR A 560 -10.22 -85.18 52.31
C THR A 560 -9.50 -83.96 52.88
N GLN A 561 -8.53 -84.16 53.80
CA GLN A 561 -7.68 -83.08 54.29
C GLN A 561 -6.81 -82.50 53.15
N ALA A 562 -6.24 -83.34 52.29
CA ALA A 562 -5.44 -82.88 51.16
C ALA A 562 -6.22 -81.97 50.18
N VAL A 563 -7.53 -82.18 50.00
CA VAL A 563 -8.40 -81.26 49.23
C VAL A 563 -8.52 -79.89 49.93
N THR A 564 -8.67 -79.89 51.25
CA THR A 564 -8.77 -78.66 52.07
C THR A 564 -7.48 -77.85 52.03
N ASP A 565 -6.33 -78.52 52.13
CA ASP A 565 -5.01 -77.90 52.08
C ASP A 565 -4.72 -77.33 50.68
N ALA A 566 -5.03 -78.08 49.62
CA ALA A 566 -4.85 -77.62 48.24
C ALA A 566 -5.78 -76.44 47.88
N GLN A 567 -7.02 -76.43 48.38
CA GLN A 567 -7.93 -75.28 48.24
C GLN A 567 -7.38 -74.06 48.99
N THR A 568 -6.85 -74.26 50.20
CA THR A 568 -6.25 -73.18 51.01
C THR A 568 -5.01 -72.58 50.33
N ASN A 569 -4.20 -73.41 49.66
CA ASN A 569 -3.08 -72.95 48.83
C ASN A 569 -3.56 -72.12 47.63
N LEU A 570 -4.55 -72.62 46.88
CA LEU A 570 -5.16 -71.90 45.75
C LEU A 570 -5.74 -70.54 46.16
N ASP A 571 -6.49 -70.51 47.27
CA ASP A 571 -7.03 -69.29 47.89
C ASP A 571 -5.93 -68.29 48.25
N THR A 572 -4.77 -68.77 48.69
CA THR A 572 -3.63 -67.95 49.12
C THR A 572 -2.92 -67.32 47.92
N VAL A 573 -2.57 -68.10 46.89
CA VAL A 573 -1.93 -67.55 45.67
C VAL A 573 -2.86 -66.62 44.89
N THR A 574 -4.17 -66.82 44.98
CA THR A 574 -5.18 -65.93 44.34
C THR A 574 -5.34 -64.59 45.07
N LYS A 575 -4.93 -64.48 46.34
CA LYS A 575 -5.02 -63.24 47.16
C LYS A 575 -3.74 -62.38 47.13
N ALA A 576 -2.76 -62.70 46.29
CA ALA A 576 -1.47 -62.00 46.20
C ALA A 576 -1.60 -60.56 45.63
N GLY A 577 -1.58 -59.55 46.52
CA GLY A 577 -1.97 -58.17 46.19
C GLY A 577 -0.96 -57.28 45.44
N ASP A 578 0.22 -57.77 45.07
CA ASP A 578 1.29 -56.90 44.54
C ASP A 578 1.09 -56.44 43.08
N ILE A 579 0.26 -57.14 42.30
CA ILE A 579 -0.07 -56.74 40.92
C ILE A 579 -0.77 -55.36 40.87
N SER A 580 -1.58 -55.01 41.89
CA SER A 580 -2.19 -53.67 41.97
C SER A 580 -1.13 -52.58 42.11
N LYS A 581 -0.16 -52.76 43.02
CA LYS A 581 0.93 -51.79 43.26
C LYS A 581 1.78 -51.58 42.01
N LEU A 582 2.02 -52.64 41.23
CA LEU A 582 2.74 -52.56 39.96
C LEU A 582 1.93 -51.82 38.87
N ALA A 583 0.61 -51.96 38.86
CA ALA A 583 -0.27 -51.19 37.99
C ALA A 583 -0.34 -49.70 38.39
N ASP A 584 -0.36 -49.41 39.69
CA ASP A 584 -0.28 -48.04 40.22
C ASP A 584 1.06 -47.37 39.85
N GLN A 585 2.18 -48.11 39.96
CA GLN A 585 3.51 -47.66 39.53
C GLN A 585 3.59 -47.38 38.03
N LEU A 586 3.00 -48.25 37.19
CA LEU A 586 2.89 -48.02 35.75
C LEU A 586 2.07 -46.75 35.45
N THR A 587 0.96 -46.55 36.14
CA THR A 587 0.10 -45.36 35.98
C THR A 587 0.84 -44.09 36.40
N ALA A 588 1.59 -44.12 37.51
CA ALA A 588 2.44 -43.02 37.95
C ALA A 588 3.58 -42.70 36.96
N ALA A 589 4.20 -43.73 36.36
CA ALA A 589 5.20 -43.56 35.31
C ALA A 589 4.59 -42.92 34.05
N GLN A 590 3.38 -43.32 33.64
CA GLN A 590 2.66 -42.75 32.51
C GLN A 590 2.30 -41.27 32.74
N GLY A 591 1.90 -40.91 33.98
CA GLY A 591 1.72 -39.52 34.40
C GLY A 591 3.02 -38.71 34.26
N ALA A 592 4.12 -39.22 34.83
CA ALA A 592 5.43 -38.57 34.72
C ALA A 592 5.93 -38.42 33.26
N GLN A 593 5.58 -39.36 32.37
CA GLN A 593 5.84 -39.22 30.93
C GLN A 593 5.03 -38.09 30.30
N LYS A 594 3.75 -37.94 30.68
CA LYS A 594 2.88 -36.85 30.19
C LYS A 594 3.42 -35.49 30.63
N ASP A 595 3.76 -35.35 31.91
CA ASP A 595 4.31 -34.10 32.46
C ASP A 595 5.65 -33.73 31.81
N ALA A 596 6.52 -34.72 31.55
CA ALA A 596 7.80 -34.50 30.88
C ALA A 596 7.63 -34.11 29.39
N GLN A 597 6.60 -34.63 28.71
CA GLN A 597 6.27 -34.23 27.33
C GLN A 597 5.77 -32.78 27.30
N ASP A 598 4.83 -32.42 28.16
CA ASP A 598 4.28 -31.06 28.25
C ASP A 598 5.37 -30.03 28.63
N ALA A 599 6.34 -30.42 29.47
CA ALA A 599 7.51 -29.61 29.79
C ALA A 599 8.44 -29.38 28.58
N ALA A 600 8.68 -30.42 27.77
CA ALA A 600 9.50 -30.31 26.55
C ALA A 600 8.80 -29.45 25.48
N ASP A 601 7.51 -29.68 25.25
CA ASP A 601 6.72 -28.92 24.27
C ASP A 601 6.63 -27.43 24.67
N LYS A 602 6.51 -27.14 25.97
CA LYS A 602 6.55 -25.77 26.50
C LYS A 602 7.92 -25.12 26.33
N ALA A 603 9.02 -25.81 26.62
CA ALA A 603 10.37 -25.28 26.44
C ALA A 603 10.63 -24.97 24.95
N ASN A 604 10.22 -25.85 24.05
CA ASN A 604 10.43 -25.69 22.60
C ASN A 604 9.56 -24.56 22.02
N SER A 605 8.36 -24.36 22.57
CA SER A 605 7.51 -23.19 22.27
C SER A 605 8.15 -21.87 22.72
N GLN A 606 8.81 -21.86 23.89
CA GLN A 606 9.52 -20.69 24.40
C GLN A 606 10.73 -20.34 23.53
N LEU A 607 11.62 -21.32 23.27
CA LEU A 607 12.75 -21.21 22.35
C LEU A 607 12.35 -20.62 20.99
N THR A 608 11.21 -21.07 20.45
CA THR A 608 10.66 -20.56 19.20
C THR A 608 10.31 -19.07 19.31
N ALA A 609 9.55 -18.68 20.34
CA ALA A 609 9.11 -17.29 20.55
C ALA A 609 10.27 -16.31 20.76
N ASP A 610 11.31 -16.72 21.46
CA ASP A 610 12.50 -15.91 21.72
C ASP A 610 13.45 -15.85 20.50
N THR A 611 13.57 -16.94 19.73
CA THR A 611 14.25 -16.92 18.42
C THR A 611 13.58 -15.95 17.46
N ASP A 612 12.24 -15.95 17.43
CA ASP A 612 11.43 -15.04 16.63
C ASP A 612 11.57 -13.57 17.08
N SER A 613 11.86 -13.34 18.37
CA SER A 613 12.10 -12.01 18.95
C SER A 613 13.51 -11.52 18.66
N LEU A 614 14.52 -12.38 18.80
CA LEU A 614 15.91 -12.13 18.39
C LEU A 614 16.02 -11.77 16.91
N ASN A 615 15.27 -12.45 16.04
CA ASN A 615 15.23 -12.16 14.60
C ASN A 615 14.64 -10.78 14.30
N LYS A 616 13.58 -10.36 15.03
CA LYS A 616 13.00 -9.01 14.92
C LYS A 616 14.00 -7.93 15.37
N LEU A 617 14.70 -8.16 16.48
CA LEU A 617 15.74 -7.24 16.99
C LEU A 617 16.91 -7.10 16.00
N LYS A 618 17.40 -8.20 15.42
CA LYS A 618 18.45 -8.17 14.38
C LYS A 618 18.03 -7.44 13.09
N ALA A 619 16.76 -7.56 12.69
CA ALA A 619 16.21 -6.77 11.59
C ALA A 619 16.19 -5.26 11.92
N GLN A 620 15.69 -4.89 13.11
CA GLN A 620 15.63 -3.51 13.58
C GLN A 620 17.02 -2.87 13.74
N GLN A 621 18.00 -3.64 14.21
CA GLN A 621 19.42 -3.25 14.26
C GLN A 621 19.95 -2.92 12.86
N THR A 622 19.63 -3.76 11.88
CA THR A 622 20.07 -3.62 10.48
C THR A 622 19.47 -2.38 9.81
N ASP A 623 18.14 -2.21 9.90
CA ASP A 623 17.43 -1.05 9.35
C ASP A 623 17.89 0.28 9.97
N SER A 624 18.24 0.27 11.26
CA SER A 624 18.76 1.46 11.97
C SER A 624 20.16 1.85 11.50
N GLN A 625 21.05 0.86 11.29
CA GLN A 625 22.38 1.13 10.72
C GLN A 625 22.31 1.66 9.28
N GLN A 626 21.44 1.10 8.43
CA GLN A 626 21.27 1.58 7.06
C GLN A 626 20.75 3.03 7.01
N GLN A 627 19.79 3.38 7.89
CA GLN A 627 19.28 4.75 8.00
C GLN A 627 20.36 5.75 8.45
N LYS A 628 21.23 5.37 9.39
CA LYS A 628 22.38 6.20 9.82
C LYS A 628 23.26 6.60 8.64
N VAL A 629 23.69 5.61 7.84
CA VAL A 629 24.56 5.84 6.67
C VAL A 629 23.86 6.70 5.62
N ALA A 630 22.60 6.41 5.31
CA ALA A 630 21.84 7.16 4.32
C ALA A 630 21.61 8.64 4.70
N LYS A 631 21.38 8.94 5.99
CA LYS A 631 21.21 10.33 6.46
C LYS A 631 22.53 11.10 6.48
N GLN A 632 23.64 10.48 6.88
CA GLN A 632 24.94 11.13 6.86
C GLN A 632 25.35 11.51 5.43
N GLN A 633 25.26 10.57 4.47
CA GLN A 633 25.57 10.84 3.06
C GLN A 633 24.72 11.99 2.49
N ALA A 634 23.42 12.06 2.86
CA ALA A 634 22.54 13.14 2.40
C ALA A 634 22.91 14.52 2.98
N LEU A 635 23.47 14.58 4.20
CA LEU A 635 24.02 15.80 4.78
C LEU A 635 25.32 16.22 4.07
N ASP A 636 26.22 15.27 3.84
CA ASP A 636 27.51 15.50 3.19
C ASP A 636 27.33 15.99 1.74
N ASP A 637 26.42 15.38 0.98
CA ASP A 637 26.06 15.82 -0.38
C ASP A 637 25.40 17.21 -0.39
N ALA A 638 24.56 17.53 0.60
CA ALA A 638 23.95 18.85 0.74
C ALA A 638 25.01 19.92 1.06
N GLN A 639 25.97 19.62 1.94
CA GLN A 639 27.07 20.50 2.31
C GLN A 639 28.03 20.73 1.13
N LYS A 640 28.38 19.67 0.38
CA LYS A 640 29.18 19.74 -0.85
C LYS A 640 28.51 20.59 -1.92
N THR A 641 27.20 20.43 -2.10
CA THR A 641 26.40 21.24 -3.03
C THR A 641 26.36 22.71 -2.61
N LEU A 642 26.16 23.00 -1.32
CA LEU A 642 26.17 24.36 -0.78
C LEU A 642 27.50 25.06 -1.06
N THR A 643 28.64 24.41 -0.79
CA THR A 643 29.98 24.95 -1.08
C THR A 643 30.17 25.26 -2.56
N ALA A 644 29.74 24.37 -3.47
CA ALA A 644 29.83 24.61 -4.92
C ALA A 644 29.02 25.85 -5.34
N THR A 645 27.76 25.95 -4.91
CA THR A 645 26.90 27.10 -5.23
C THR A 645 27.41 28.43 -4.62
N GLN A 646 28.16 28.39 -3.51
CA GLN A 646 28.85 29.57 -2.97
C GLN A 646 30.04 30.01 -3.85
N THR A 647 30.76 29.08 -4.47
CA THR A 647 31.80 29.40 -5.47
C THR A 647 31.18 30.03 -6.73
N ASP A 648 30.06 29.49 -7.21
CA ASP A 648 29.32 30.06 -8.36
C ASP A 648 28.86 31.51 -8.10
N LEU A 649 28.41 31.80 -6.87
CA LEU A 649 28.04 33.15 -6.45
C LEU A 649 29.21 34.13 -6.58
N ALA A 650 30.39 33.76 -6.09
CA ALA A 650 31.58 34.61 -6.14
C ALA A 650 32.05 34.85 -7.59
N ALA A 651 31.92 33.85 -8.46
CA ALA A 651 32.23 33.98 -9.88
C ALA A 651 31.28 34.96 -10.61
N GLU A 652 29.97 34.89 -10.35
CA GLU A 652 29.01 35.83 -10.95
C GLU A 652 29.10 37.24 -10.36
N GLN A 653 29.39 37.39 -9.06
CA GLN A 653 29.70 38.69 -8.45
C GLN A 653 30.91 39.36 -9.12
N THR A 654 31.95 38.59 -9.43
CA THR A 654 33.16 39.08 -10.13
C THR A 654 32.84 39.53 -11.57
N LYS A 655 31.99 38.77 -12.29
CA LYS A 655 31.50 39.15 -13.62
C LYS A 655 30.66 40.44 -13.57
N LEU A 656 29.74 40.58 -12.62
CA LEU A 656 28.90 41.78 -12.46
C LEU A 656 29.74 43.03 -12.15
N ALA A 657 30.73 42.92 -11.26
CA ALA A 657 31.66 44.00 -10.95
C ALA A 657 32.45 44.45 -12.20
N THR A 658 32.91 43.49 -13.00
CA THR A 658 33.62 43.75 -14.26
C THR A 658 32.73 44.47 -15.27
N ALA A 659 31.48 44.02 -15.46
CA ALA A 659 30.50 44.68 -16.32
C ALA A 659 30.15 46.11 -15.86
N THR A 660 30.12 46.34 -14.54
CA THR A 660 29.84 47.66 -13.94
C THR A 660 30.97 48.63 -14.24
N SER A 661 32.23 48.20 -14.10
CA SER A 661 33.41 48.99 -14.47
C SER A 661 33.40 49.37 -15.95
N ASN A 662 33.09 48.41 -16.82
CA ASN A 662 32.98 48.63 -18.27
C ASN A 662 31.86 49.64 -18.63
N GLN A 663 30.72 49.61 -17.93
CA GLN A 663 29.64 50.59 -18.12
C GLN A 663 30.10 52.01 -17.76
N ALA A 664 30.78 52.19 -16.63
CA ALA A 664 31.29 53.50 -16.19
C ALA A 664 32.35 54.07 -17.17
N GLY A 665 33.26 53.22 -17.66
CA GLY A 665 34.23 53.60 -18.69
C GLY A 665 33.56 54.05 -19.99
N LEU A 666 32.53 53.33 -20.44
CA LEU A 666 31.81 53.65 -21.67
C LEU A 666 30.93 54.90 -21.54
N GLN A 667 30.31 55.15 -20.38
CA GLN A 667 29.60 56.40 -20.08
C GLN A 667 30.55 57.61 -20.14
N LYS A 668 31.75 57.50 -19.57
CA LYS A 668 32.79 58.53 -19.66
C LYS A 668 33.19 58.81 -21.11
N SER A 669 33.41 57.76 -21.90
CA SER A 669 33.72 57.87 -23.33
C SER A 669 32.59 58.56 -24.12
N GLN A 670 31.34 58.18 -23.87
CA GLN A 670 30.16 58.81 -24.49
C GLN A 670 30.08 60.33 -24.17
N SER A 671 30.41 60.73 -22.94
CA SER A 671 30.47 62.15 -22.56
C SER A 671 31.53 62.92 -23.36
N THR A 672 32.73 62.35 -23.54
CA THR A 672 33.80 62.95 -24.35
C THR A 672 33.40 63.09 -25.83
N VAL A 673 32.78 62.06 -26.41
CA VAL A 673 32.30 62.09 -27.81
C VAL A 673 31.22 63.15 -28.01
N ASN A 674 30.26 63.28 -27.07
CA ASN A 674 29.25 64.35 -27.09
C ASN A 674 29.88 65.75 -27.04
N GLN A 675 30.89 65.94 -26.19
CA GLN A 675 31.59 67.23 -26.09
C GLN A 675 32.33 67.58 -27.39
N THR A 676 33.07 66.62 -27.96
CA THR A 676 33.73 66.79 -29.27
C THR A 676 32.73 67.15 -30.37
N LEU A 677 31.57 66.52 -30.41
CA LEU A 677 30.52 66.82 -31.40
C LEU A 677 30.00 68.26 -31.28
N ASN A 678 29.83 68.77 -30.05
CA ASN A 678 29.41 70.15 -29.80
C ASN A 678 30.47 71.17 -30.25
N ASP A 679 31.75 70.94 -29.92
CA ASP A 679 32.86 71.81 -30.30
C ASP A 679 33.03 71.87 -31.83
N LEU A 680 32.84 70.74 -32.52
CA LEU A 680 32.91 70.68 -33.98
C LEU A 680 31.74 71.44 -34.64
N ASN A 681 30.53 71.33 -34.09
CA ASN A 681 29.36 72.08 -34.57
C ASN A 681 29.55 73.60 -34.39
N GLN A 682 30.07 74.05 -33.25
CA GLN A 682 30.31 75.48 -33.00
C GLN A 682 31.32 76.07 -34.00
N LYS A 683 32.42 75.35 -34.26
CA LYS A 683 33.43 75.74 -35.28
C LYS A 683 32.82 75.83 -36.69
N LEU A 684 31.91 74.91 -37.04
CA LEU A 684 31.20 74.95 -38.32
C LEU A 684 30.33 76.22 -38.46
N THR A 685 29.67 76.67 -37.39
CA THR A 685 28.91 77.94 -37.40
C THR A 685 29.83 79.13 -37.66
N THR A 686 30.96 79.24 -36.96
CA THR A 686 31.93 80.33 -37.13
C THR A 686 32.49 80.41 -38.57
N ALA A 687 32.86 79.26 -39.16
CA ALA A 687 33.38 79.20 -40.53
C ALA A 687 32.35 79.71 -41.57
N ASN A 688 31.09 79.28 -41.46
CA ASN A 688 30.01 79.76 -42.33
C ASN A 688 29.82 81.29 -42.25
N THR A 689 29.89 81.86 -41.04
CA THR A 689 29.75 83.31 -40.83
C THR A 689 30.88 84.12 -41.48
N ALA A 690 32.13 83.62 -41.43
CA ALA A 690 33.27 84.25 -42.07
C ALA A 690 33.13 84.30 -43.61
N VAL A 691 32.80 83.16 -44.24
CA VAL A 691 32.60 83.07 -45.70
C VAL A 691 31.49 84.02 -46.18
N SER A 692 30.37 84.11 -45.44
CA SER A 692 29.27 85.03 -45.76
C SER A 692 29.67 86.51 -45.74
N THR A 693 30.62 86.86 -44.86
CA THR A 693 31.09 88.25 -44.67
C THR A 693 32.02 88.68 -45.81
N LEU A 694 33.04 87.87 -46.12
CA LEU A 694 33.98 88.12 -47.23
C LEU A 694 33.25 88.18 -48.58
N THR A 695 32.22 87.33 -48.77
CA THR A 695 31.37 87.34 -49.97
C THR A 695 30.66 88.69 -50.16
N LYS A 696 30.31 89.43 -49.10
CA LYS A 696 29.74 90.79 -49.24
C LYS A 696 30.80 91.80 -49.63
N GLN A 697 32.00 91.73 -49.05
CA GLN A 697 33.10 92.67 -49.31
C GLN A 697 33.54 92.63 -50.78
N LEU A 698 33.71 91.43 -51.34
CA LEU A 698 34.09 91.22 -52.75
C LEU A 698 33.11 91.85 -53.75
N ASN A 699 31.81 91.87 -53.44
CA ASN A 699 30.81 92.47 -54.31
C ASN A 699 30.88 94.01 -54.32
N ASN A 700 31.19 94.64 -53.18
CA ASN A 700 31.28 96.11 -53.08
C ASN A 700 32.47 96.68 -53.87
N ILE A 701 33.56 95.91 -54.02
CA ILE A 701 34.77 96.34 -54.75
C ILE A 701 34.49 96.48 -56.26
N LYS A 702 33.60 95.65 -56.83
CA LYS A 702 33.29 95.67 -58.27
C LYS A 702 32.60 96.94 -58.77
N ASP A 703 31.87 97.66 -57.91
CA ASP A 703 31.14 98.87 -58.30
C ASP A 703 32.04 100.14 -58.31
N ALA A 704 33.23 100.10 -57.69
CA ALA A 704 34.11 101.26 -57.55
C ALA A 704 34.79 101.67 -58.88
N ASP A 705 35.25 100.69 -59.65
CA ASP A 705 36.07 100.86 -60.86
C ASP A 705 35.39 101.71 -61.95
N SER A 706 34.07 101.53 -62.11
CA SER A 706 33.23 102.32 -63.04
C SER A 706 33.14 103.81 -62.70
N THR A 707 33.39 104.18 -61.43
CA THR A 707 33.24 105.54 -60.93
C THR A 707 34.51 106.37 -61.17
N LEU A 708 35.69 105.78 -60.95
CA LEU A 708 37.00 106.44 -61.12
C LEU A 708 37.20 106.95 -62.55
N THR A 709 36.86 106.14 -63.56
CA THR A 709 37.02 106.46 -64.98
C THR A 709 36.28 107.75 -65.41
N LYS A 710 35.12 108.03 -64.82
CA LYS A 710 34.29 109.21 -65.19
C LYS A 710 34.79 110.53 -64.59
N ALA A 711 35.43 110.48 -63.43
CA ALA A 711 35.92 111.68 -62.76
C ALA A 711 37.07 112.33 -63.56
N GLN A 712 37.99 111.52 -64.08
CA GLN A 712 39.13 112.01 -64.87
C GLN A 712 38.70 112.82 -66.10
N THR A 713 37.78 112.30 -66.92
CA THR A 713 37.33 112.96 -68.15
C THR A 713 36.69 114.34 -67.92
N THR A 714 36.18 114.58 -66.70
CA THR A 714 35.51 115.84 -66.34
C THR A 714 36.53 116.93 -65.98
N LEU A 715 37.69 116.54 -65.43
CA LEU A 715 38.80 117.44 -65.13
C LEU A 715 39.41 118.03 -66.40
N ASP A 716 39.72 117.16 -67.37
CA ASP A 716 40.39 117.54 -68.62
C ASP A 716 39.57 118.58 -69.42
N ALA A 717 38.24 118.41 -69.44
CA ALA A 717 37.31 119.30 -70.13
C ALA A 717 37.12 120.67 -69.44
N ALA A 718 37.45 120.79 -68.15
CA ALA A 718 37.38 122.06 -67.42
C ALA A 718 38.59 122.95 -67.72
N GLN A 719 39.79 122.37 -67.86
CA GLN A 719 41.04 123.10 -68.11
C GLN A 719 40.98 123.91 -69.41
N VAL A 720 40.50 123.30 -70.50
CA VAL A 720 40.41 123.93 -71.85
C VAL A 720 39.58 125.22 -71.86
N LYS A 721 38.59 125.36 -70.96
CA LYS A 721 37.75 126.57 -70.87
C LYS A 721 38.45 127.75 -70.22
N LEU A 722 39.38 127.50 -69.29
CA LEU A 722 40.14 128.53 -68.59
C LEU A 722 41.10 129.26 -69.55
N ASP A 723 41.81 128.49 -70.38
CA ASP A 723 42.77 129.01 -71.34
C ASP A 723 42.10 129.92 -72.38
N ALA A 724 40.89 129.55 -72.83
CA ALA A 724 40.08 130.32 -73.76
C ALA A 724 39.60 131.66 -73.18
N ALA A 725 39.09 131.66 -71.94
CA ALA A 725 38.61 132.87 -71.28
C ALA A 725 39.74 133.87 -70.99
N THR A 726 40.90 133.36 -70.55
CA THR A 726 42.12 134.15 -70.31
C THR A 726 42.50 134.99 -71.54
N LYS A 727 42.41 134.38 -72.74
CA LYS A 727 42.79 135.02 -74.00
C LYS A 727 41.85 136.17 -74.41
N GLN A 728 40.57 136.13 -74.03
CA GLN A 728 39.61 137.21 -74.33
C GLN A 728 39.85 138.45 -73.46
N TYR A 729 40.16 138.26 -72.17
CA TYR A 729 40.42 139.36 -71.23
C TYR A 729 41.60 140.24 -71.67
N THR A 730 42.71 139.61 -72.06
CA THR A 730 43.92 140.31 -72.53
C THR A 730 43.64 141.26 -73.70
N ASN A 731 42.85 140.82 -74.69
CA ASN A 731 42.55 141.62 -75.88
C ASN A 731 41.69 142.84 -75.55
N ALA A 732 40.67 142.69 -74.69
CA ALA A 732 39.79 143.79 -74.31
C ALA A 732 40.51 144.90 -73.50
N SER A 733 41.56 144.53 -72.76
CA SER A 733 42.38 145.47 -71.98
C SER A 733 43.20 146.40 -72.89
N GLN A 734 43.80 145.85 -73.95
CA GLN A 734 44.61 146.63 -74.90
C GLN A 734 43.78 147.67 -75.67
N ASN A 735 42.60 147.27 -76.18
CA ASN A 735 41.72 148.17 -76.94
C ASN A 735 41.23 149.36 -76.09
N THR A 736 40.99 149.16 -74.79
CA THR A 736 40.56 150.22 -73.88
C THR A 736 41.62 151.30 -73.71
N GLN A 737 42.89 150.91 -73.59
CA GLN A 737 44.02 151.86 -73.48
C GLN A 737 44.25 152.66 -74.76
N ALA A 738 44.05 152.03 -75.93
CA ALA A 738 44.15 152.72 -77.22
C ALA A 738 43.05 153.80 -77.38
N ALA A 739 41.82 153.50 -76.97
CA ALA A 739 40.70 154.44 -77.07
C ALA A 739 40.84 155.65 -76.13
N GLN A 740 41.37 155.47 -74.91
CA GLN A 740 41.68 156.58 -73.99
C GLN A 740 42.63 157.58 -74.65
N LYS A 741 43.76 157.07 -75.18
CA LYS A 741 44.84 157.89 -75.72
C LYS A 741 44.43 158.72 -76.95
N ALA A 742 43.41 158.27 -77.70
CA ALA A 742 42.82 159.04 -78.80
C ALA A 742 41.94 160.20 -78.29
N ASN A 743 41.24 159.99 -77.17
CA ASN A 743 40.35 160.99 -76.56
C ASN A 743 41.13 162.18 -75.98
N ASP A 744 42.23 161.89 -75.27
CA ASP A 744 43.10 162.91 -74.68
C ASP A 744 43.67 163.87 -75.75
N VAL A 745 44.00 163.33 -76.94
CA VAL A 745 44.54 164.10 -78.08
C VAL A 745 43.49 164.99 -78.75
N ALA A 746 42.24 164.52 -78.85
CA ALA A 746 41.16 165.31 -79.43
C ALA A 746 40.78 166.50 -78.52
N GLN A 747 40.81 166.31 -77.19
CA GLN A 747 40.55 167.36 -76.21
C GLN A 747 41.54 168.53 -76.34
N ALA A 748 42.85 168.23 -76.42
CA ALA A 748 43.89 169.26 -76.51
C ALA A 748 43.73 170.17 -77.75
N LYS A 749 43.35 169.62 -78.91
CA LYS A 749 43.09 170.40 -80.14
C LYS A 749 41.90 171.35 -79.99
N ARG A 750 40.84 170.89 -79.34
CA ARG A 750 39.63 171.69 -79.07
C ARG A 750 39.94 172.89 -78.19
N ASP A 751 40.75 172.67 -77.16
CA ASP A 751 41.10 173.73 -76.21
C ASP A 751 42.08 174.74 -76.85
N GLN A 752 43.02 174.29 -77.70
CA GLN A 752 43.90 175.18 -78.48
C GLN A 752 43.10 176.08 -79.45
N ALA A 753 42.14 175.52 -80.19
CA ALA A 753 41.29 176.30 -81.10
C ALA A 753 40.37 177.31 -80.39
N LYS A 754 40.14 177.14 -79.07
CA LYS A 754 39.38 178.09 -78.25
C LYS A 754 40.19 179.37 -77.98
N GLU A 755 41.50 179.26 -77.75
CA GLU A 755 42.38 180.40 -77.47
C GLU A 755 42.53 181.34 -78.68
N GLU A 756 42.72 180.80 -79.89
CA GLU A 756 42.88 181.63 -81.11
C GLU A 756 41.63 182.46 -81.43
N LEU A 757 40.44 181.91 -81.17
CA LEU A 757 39.15 182.60 -81.27
C LEU A 757 39.07 183.78 -80.28
N ASP A 758 39.38 183.53 -79.01
CA ASP A 758 39.30 184.56 -77.96
C ASP A 758 40.32 185.69 -78.20
N ALA A 759 41.55 185.34 -78.61
CA ALA A 759 42.58 186.32 -78.97
C ALA A 759 42.15 187.22 -80.14
N THR A 760 41.51 186.64 -81.16
CA THR A 760 41.04 187.39 -82.33
C THR A 760 39.88 188.34 -81.98
N LEU A 761 39.01 187.94 -81.04
CA LEU A 761 37.93 188.79 -80.51
C LEU A 761 38.44 190.07 -79.83
N VAL A 762 39.60 190.01 -79.17
CA VAL A 762 40.20 191.15 -78.46
C VAL A 762 40.73 192.20 -79.44
N ALA A 763 41.36 191.76 -80.55
CA ALA A 763 41.90 192.66 -81.56
C ALA A 763 40.82 193.51 -82.25
N PHE A 764 39.65 192.92 -82.53
CA PHE A 764 38.50 193.62 -83.12
C PHE A 764 38.00 194.78 -82.24
N LYS A 765 37.79 194.51 -80.94
CA LYS A 765 37.19 195.46 -80.00
C LYS A 765 38.01 196.74 -79.81
N LYS A 766 39.34 196.67 -79.97
CA LYS A 766 40.24 197.84 -79.79
C LYS A 766 40.01 198.94 -80.84
N ILE A 767 39.44 198.64 -82.01
CA ILE A 767 39.13 199.62 -83.05
C ILE A 767 37.77 200.32 -82.80
N GLN A 768 36.90 199.74 -81.96
CA GLN A 768 35.56 200.27 -81.69
C GLN A 768 35.46 201.17 -80.44
N SER A 769 36.47 201.18 -79.56
CA SER A 769 36.33 201.69 -78.19
C SER A 769 36.97 203.07 -77.92
N GLU A 770 36.97 203.98 -78.88
CA GLU A 770 37.27 205.41 -78.65
C GLU A 770 35.99 206.24 -78.39
N ASN A 771 34.84 205.58 -78.23
CA ASN A 771 33.56 206.22 -77.92
C ASN A 771 32.64 205.27 -77.11
N GLY A 772 32.16 205.68 -75.93
CA GLY A 772 30.98 205.08 -75.28
C GLY A 772 31.15 203.83 -74.36
N SER A 773 31.53 204.06 -73.11
CA SER A 773 30.93 203.54 -71.86
C SER A 773 30.05 202.25 -71.77
N ASN A 774 30.44 201.38 -70.82
CA ASN A 774 29.60 200.82 -69.71
C ASN A 774 28.92 199.41 -69.78
N SER A 775 28.96 198.70 -68.62
CA SER A 775 28.06 197.65 -68.08
C SER A 775 28.04 196.19 -68.63
N GLY A 776 27.85 195.21 -67.73
CA GLY A 776 27.32 193.85 -68.08
C GLY A 776 27.76 192.62 -67.22
N THR A 777 26.91 192.14 -66.32
CA THR A 777 26.89 190.76 -65.71
C THR A 777 25.92 189.82 -66.51
N PRO A 778 25.41 188.60 -66.13
CA PRO A 778 25.48 187.80 -64.86
C PRO A 778 25.38 186.20 -64.89
N THR A 779 25.79 185.51 -63.79
CA THR A 779 25.21 184.24 -63.20
C THR A 779 25.19 182.92 -64.07
N ASN A 780 24.57 181.74 -63.78
CA ASN A 780 23.62 181.25 -62.73
C ASN A 780 23.49 179.68 -62.57
N ASN A 781 23.02 179.20 -61.38
CA ASN A 781 22.26 177.94 -61.07
C ASN A 781 22.90 176.52 -61.37
N LEU A 782 22.35 175.31 -61.03
CA LEU A 782 21.06 174.84 -60.41
C LEU A 782 21.23 173.56 -59.49
N ILE A 783 20.25 172.61 -59.43
CA ILE A 783 20.01 171.52 -58.42
C ILE A 783 19.48 170.19 -59.08
N GLY A 784 19.51 169.01 -58.42
CA GLY A 784 18.84 167.75 -58.85
C GLY A 784 18.60 166.66 -57.74
N ASN A 785 17.70 165.66 -57.95
CA ASN A 785 17.21 164.66 -56.95
C ASN A 785 16.63 163.34 -57.60
N GLN A 786 16.13 162.34 -56.81
CA GLN A 786 15.21 161.18 -57.12
C GLN A 786 15.79 159.73 -57.35
N THR A 787 15.10 158.56 -57.24
CA THR A 787 13.85 158.07 -56.53
C THR A 787 13.70 156.49 -56.58
N VAL A 788 12.84 155.90 -55.71
CA VAL A 788 12.51 154.47 -55.34
C VAL A 788 11.57 153.77 -56.38
N VAL A 789 11.42 152.42 -56.60
CA VAL A 789 10.93 151.22 -55.82
C VAL A 789 11.59 149.88 -56.30
N SER A 790 11.16 148.58 -56.23
CA SER A 790 9.97 147.70 -55.91
C SER A 790 10.45 146.20 -55.89
N SER A 791 9.77 145.08 -55.49
CA SER A 791 8.49 144.68 -54.83
C SER A 791 8.52 143.16 -54.39
N ALA A 792 7.38 142.48 -54.10
CA ALA A 792 7.22 141.06 -53.65
C ALA A 792 5.85 140.46 -54.19
N PRO A 793 5.21 139.32 -53.74
CA PRO A 793 5.47 138.27 -52.70
C PRO A 793 5.02 136.79 -53.05
N SER A 794 4.70 135.92 -52.05
CA SER A 794 3.76 134.72 -52.06
C SER A 794 4.25 133.35 -52.63
N THR A 795 3.72 132.10 -52.35
CA THR A 795 2.75 131.51 -51.35
C THR A 795 2.88 129.95 -51.17
N ASN A 796 2.00 129.31 -50.35
CA ASN A 796 1.87 127.86 -49.95
C ASN A 796 0.96 127.02 -50.93
N ASN A 797 0.46 125.75 -50.74
CA ASN A 797 0.32 124.77 -49.62
C ASN A 797 0.03 123.27 -50.10
N GLU A 798 -0.28 122.30 -49.20
CA GLU A 798 -0.48 120.82 -49.41
C GLU A 798 -1.94 120.34 -49.82
N THR A 799 -2.45 119.06 -49.89
CA THR A 799 -2.20 117.69 -49.29
C THR A 799 -2.84 116.46 -50.05
N GLY A 800 -2.42 115.18 -49.80
CA GLY A 800 -3.29 113.95 -49.86
C GLY A 800 -3.08 112.86 -50.98
N VAL A 801 -3.68 111.62 -51.05
CA VAL A 801 -4.40 110.67 -50.12
C VAL A 801 -4.50 109.20 -50.72
N SER A 802 -4.65 108.13 -49.89
CA SER A 802 -5.44 106.85 -50.04
C SER A 802 -5.03 105.55 -50.85
N ILE A 803 -4.88 104.39 -50.13
CA ILE A 803 -5.49 102.99 -50.25
C ILE A 803 -5.38 102.18 -51.61
N ASN A 804 -5.04 100.85 -51.76
CA ASN A 804 -5.66 99.58 -51.24
C ASN A 804 -4.84 98.20 -51.35
N GLN A 805 -5.50 97.03 -51.11
CA GLN A 805 -5.14 95.57 -50.82
C GLN A 805 -4.61 94.60 -51.95
N ASP A 806 -4.21 93.29 -51.79
CA ASP A 806 -4.95 92.00 -51.41
C ASP A 806 -4.08 90.71 -50.98
N SER A 807 -4.66 89.47 -50.91
CA SER A 807 -4.44 88.26 -50.00
C SER A 807 -3.76 86.96 -50.61
N ASN A 808 -3.78 85.65 -50.17
CA ASN A 808 -4.41 84.73 -49.13
C ASN A 808 -3.41 83.52 -48.76
N GLY A 809 -3.60 82.26 -48.25
CA GLY A 809 -4.65 81.22 -47.94
C GLY A 809 -4.11 79.92 -47.16
N LYS A 810 -4.84 78.78 -46.95
CA LYS A 810 -4.54 77.69 -45.90
C LYS A 810 -5.33 76.29 -45.96
N THR A 811 -5.15 75.30 -45.01
CA THR A 811 -6.00 74.09 -44.51
C THR A 811 -5.57 72.60 -44.83
N THR A 812 -5.92 71.39 -44.25
CA THR A 812 -6.65 70.75 -43.05
C THR A 812 -6.28 69.21 -42.76
N ASN A 813 -6.97 68.35 -41.92
CA ASN A 813 -6.52 66.97 -41.41
C ASN A 813 -7.64 65.88 -40.94
N PRO A 814 -7.38 64.60 -40.44
CA PRO A 814 -8.26 63.35 -40.50
C PRO A 814 -8.52 62.41 -39.22
N SER A 815 -9.30 61.27 -39.26
CA SER A 815 -9.50 60.19 -38.18
C SER A 815 -10.31 58.85 -38.51
N VAL A 816 -10.75 57.97 -37.54
CA VAL A 816 -11.30 56.53 -37.62
C VAL A 816 -12.37 56.07 -36.52
N ASN A 817 -13.22 54.97 -36.65
CA ASN A 817 -14.21 54.46 -35.59
C ASN A 817 -14.78 52.95 -35.61
N VAL A 818 -15.65 52.45 -34.64
CA VAL A 818 -16.04 50.99 -34.31
C VAL A 818 -17.50 50.67 -33.72
N ASN A 819 -18.01 49.39 -33.54
CA ASN A 819 -19.40 48.99 -33.04
C ASN A 819 -19.60 47.64 -32.18
N VAL A 820 -20.85 47.12 -31.87
CA VAL A 820 -21.33 46.33 -30.65
C VAL A 820 -21.91 44.84 -30.83
N ALA A 821 -22.39 44.09 -29.78
CA ALA A 821 -22.57 42.60 -29.72
C ALA A 821 -23.84 41.92 -29.01
N ARG A 822 -24.03 40.58 -29.15
CA ARG A 822 -25.23 39.71 -28.76
C ARG A 822 -24.88 38.45 -27.89
N THR A 823 -25.87 37.66 -27.38
CA THR A 823 -25.68 36.42 -26.54
C THR A 823 -26.29 35.12 -27.12
N LYS A 824 -25.87 33.91 -26.65
CA LYS A 824 -26.30 32.57 -27.12
C LYS A 824 -26.38 31.51 -25.98
N LYS A 825 -27.39 30.63 -25.96
CA LYS A 825 -27.48 29.48 -25.02
C LYS A 825 -26.50 28.34 -25.41
N VAL A 826 -26.01 27.56 -24.43
CA VAL A 826 -25.18 26.36 -24.67
C VAL A 826 -25.53 25.23 -23.69
N ALA A 827 -25.22 23.98 -24.04
CA ALA A 827 -25.40 22.83 -23.15
C ALA A 827 -24.62 23.03 -21.83
N PRO A 828 -25.22 22.81 -20.64
CA PRO A 828 -24.59 23.16 -19.38
C PRO A 828 -23.26 22.45 -19.11
N PHE A 829 -22.24 23.20 -18.68
CA PHE A 829 -20.95 22.64 -18.26
C PHE A 829 -20.34 23.43 -17.10
N LYS A 830 -19.49 22.79 -16.30
CA LYS A 830 -18.84 23.45 -15.15
C LYS A 830 -17.41 23.91 -15.48
N VAL A 831 -17.03 25.08 -14.98
CA VAL A 831 -15.66 25.64 -15.02
C VAL A 831 -15.15 25.92 -13.61
N TYR A 832 -13.83 26.10 -13.46
CA TYR A 832 -13.20 26.59 -12.24
C TYR A 832 -12.30 27.81 -12.53
N ALA A 833 -12.11 28.67 -11.54
CA ALA A 833 -11.21 29.82 -11.61
C ALA A 833 -9.73 29.40 -11.48
N LYS A 834 -8.89 29.87 -12.40
CA LYS A 834 -7.41 29.73 -12.37
C LYS A 834 -6.70 30.92 -11.73
N GLN A 835 -7.36 32.09 -11.73
CA GLN A 835 -6.87 33.36 -11.21
C GLN A 835 -8.00 34.08 -10.48
N ALA A 836 -7.70 35.16 -9.77
CA ALA A 836 -8.74 36.02 -9.21
C ALA A 836 -9.64 36.60 -10.32
N LEU A 837 -10.95 36.66 -10.07
CA LEU A 837 -11.92 37.20 -11.02
C LEU A 837 -13.15 37.77 -10.33
N TYR A 838 -13.91 38.58 -11.06
CA TYR A 838 -15.22 39.08 -10.63
C TYR A 838 -16.34 38.41 -11.45
N ARG A 839 -17.47 38.15 -10.80
CA ARG A 839 -18.78 37.84 -11.41
C ARG A 839 -19.51 39.16 -11.69
N TYR A 840 -20.19 39.28 -12.82
CA TYR A 840 -20.83 40.52 -13.29
C TYR A 840 -22.29 40.32 -13.70
N THR A 841 -23.12 41.36 -13.60
CA THR A 841 -24.52 41.35 -14.12
C THR A 841 -24.59 41.43 -15.65
N SER A 842 -23.49 41.80 -16.32
CA SER A 842 -23.46 42.14 -17.76
C SER A 842 -22.14 41.72 -18.41
N PRO A 843 -22.12 41.27 -19.68
CA PRO A 843 -20.90 40.80 -20.37
C PRO A 843 -19.84 41.88 -20.61
N SER A 844 -20.20 43.17 -20.56
CA SER A 844 -19.30 44.29 -20.82
C SER A 844 -18.41 44.69 -19.63
N PHE A 845 -18.57 44.06 -18.47
CA PHE A 845 -17.58 44.08 -17.36
C PHE A 845 -17.25 45.47 -16.75
N LYS A 846 -18.19 46.43 -16.83
CA LYS A 846 -18.08 47.75 -16.17
C LYS A 846 -17.89 47.61 -14.64
N LYS A 847 -17.11 48.51 -14.01
CA LYS A 847 -16.78 48.48 -12.56
C LYS A 847 -18.03 48.38 -11.67
N GLY A 848 -19.08 49.16 -11.96
CA GLY A 848 -20.35 49.15 -11.22
C GLY A 848 -21.26 47.93 -11.47
N HIS A 849 -20.91 47.03 -12.39
CA HIS A 849 -21.70 45.81 -12.68
C HIS A 849 -21.12 44.57 -11.97
N ARG A 850 -20.20 44.73 -11.01
CA ARG A 850 -19.57 43.65 -10.25
C ARG A 850 -20.52 43.13 -9.17
N VAL A 851 -20.80 41.82 -9.20
CA VAL A 851 -21.66 41.11 -8.23
C VAL A 851 -20.83 40.55 -7.07
N GLN A 852 -19.69 39.93 -7.36
CA GLN A 852 -18.86 39.27 -6.34
C GLN A 852 -17.42 39.11 -6.81
N HIS A 853 -16.47 39.30 -5.90
CA HIS A 853 -15.06 38.98 -6.10
C HIS A 853 -14.75 37.54 -5.67
N TYR A 854 -13.89 36.86 -6.43
CA TYR A 854 -13.34 35.56 -6.09
C TYR A 854 -11.81 35.63 -6.13
N SER A 855 -11.16 35.42 -4.99
CA SER A 855 -9.70 35.41 -4.90
C SER A 855 -9.09 34.19 -5.60
N LYS A 856 -7.82 34.32 -6.00
CA LYS A 856 -7.02 33.21 -6.52
C LYS A 856 -6.88 32.14 -5.42
N ARG A 857 -7.19 30.88 -5.75
CA ARG A 857 -7.01 29.72 -4.88
C ARG A 857 -6.32 28.59 -5.66
N THR A 858 -5.76 27.61 -4.97
CA THR A 858 -5.24 26.37 -5.59
C THR A 858 -6.36 25.68 -6.38
N ARG A 859 -6.02 24.86 -7.40
CA ARG A 859 -7.03 24.15 -8.22
C ARG A 859 -8.02 23.36 -7.35
N ARG A 860 -7.53 22.76 -6.26
CA ARG A 860 -8.30 22.00 -5.26
C ARG A 860 -9.39 22.84 -4.58
N ASN A 861 -9.11 24.11 -4.31
CA ASN A 861 -9.99 25.04 -3.57
C ASN A 861 -10.61 26.13 -4.46
N ALA A 862 -10.36 26.11 -5.77
CA ALA A 862 -10.86 27.08 -6.74
C ALA A 862 -12.40 27.14 -6.80
N PRO A 863 -13.01 28.34 -6.80
CA PRO A 863 -14.45 28.52 -7.08
C PRO A 863 -14.86 27.89 -8.41
N THR A 864 -16.05 27.29 -8.43
CA THR A 864 -16.61 26.58 -9.60
C THR A 864 -17.95 27.14 -10.01
N PHE A 865 -18.17 27.29 -11.32
CA PHE A 865 -19.35 27.93 -11.88
C PHE A 865 -20.02 27.03 -12.93
N THR A 866 -21.35 26.99 -12.93
CA THR A 866 -22.14 26.30 -13.96
C THR A 866 -22.47 27.27 -15.09
N VAL A 867 -21.88 27.04 -16.26
CA VAL A 867 -22.10 27.82 -17.49
C VAL A 867 -23.31 27.25 -18.24
N VAL A 868 -24.21 28.13 -18.68
CA VAL A 868 -25.43 27.80 -19.46
C VAL A 868 -25.56 28.62 -20.76
N GLY A 869 -24.65 29.58 -20.98
CA GLY A 869 -24.62 30.38 -22.20
C GLY A 869 -23.25 31.02 -22.46
N THR A 870 -23.13 31.66 -23.62
CA THR A 870 -22.02 32.53 -24.00
C THR A 870 -22.52 33.91 -24.42
N ALA A 871 -21.66 34.91 -24.27
CA ALA A 871 -21.91 36.28 -24.71
C ALA A 871 -20.61 36.89 -25.21
N ARG A 872 -20.67 38.01 -25.93
CA ARG A 872 -19.52 38.86 -26.22
C ARG A 872 -19.67 40.23 -25.55
N SER A 873 -18.57 40.87 -25.17
CA SER A 873 -18.56 42.30 -24.81
C SER A 873 -18.82 43.17 -26.05
N THR A 874 -19.05 44.47 -25.84
CA THR A 874 -19.01 45.48 -26.93
C THR A 874 -17.75 45.34 -27.78
N THR A 875 -16.60 45.10 -27.15
CA THR A 875 -15.28 44.84 -27.77
C THR A 875 -15.09 43.38 -28.25
N GLY A 876 -16.18 42.66 -28.57
CA GLY A 876 -16.15 41.32 -29.15
C GLY A 876 -15.63 40.17 -28.26
N GLN A 877 -15.12 40.43 -27.05
CA GLN A 877 -14.47 39.41 -26.21
C GLN A 877 -15.47 38.43 -25.60
N LEU A 878 -15.17 37.13 -25.65
CA LEU A 878 -16.05 36.08 -25.14
C LEU A 878 -16.22 36.12 -23.60
N ARG A 879 -17.43 35.80 -23.15
CA ARG A 879 -17.90 35.67 -21.77
C ARG A 879 -18.75 34.41 -21.62
N TYR A 880 -18.77 33.84 -20.42
CA TYR A 880 -19.68 32.76 -20.04
C TYR A 880 -20.85 33.32 -19.23
N LYS A 881 -22.09 32.97 -19.62
CA LYS A 881 -23.30 33.21 -18.82
C LYS A 881 -23.52 32.03 -17.88
N LEU A 882 -23.73 32.32 -16.61
CA LEU A 882 -23.91 31.35 -15.54
C LEU A 882 -25.39 31.02 -15.30
N SER A 883 -25.65 29.93 -14.58
CA SER A 883 -27.00 29.45 -14.25
C SER A 883 -27.83 30.44 -13.42
N ASP A 884 -27.18 31.36 -12.70
CA ASP A 884 -27.79 32.47 -11.96
C ASP A 884 -28.06 33.72 -12.84
N GLY A 885 -27.88 33.61 -14.16
CA GLY A 885 -28.03 34.71 -15.11
C GLY A 885 -26.82 35.65 -15.25
N SER A 886 -25.85 35.58 -14.34
CA SER A 886 -24.66 36.45 -14.32
C SER A 886 -23.58 36.03 -15.33
N TYR A 887 -22.46 36.77 -15.39
CA TYR A 887 -21.39 36.58 -16.35
C TYR A 887 -20.00 36.50 -15.70
N ILE A 888 -19.17 35.59 -16.21
CA ILE A 888 -17.72 35.52 -15.92
C ILE A 888 -16.91 35.50 -17.23
N THR A 889 -15.60 35.76 -17.13
CA THR A 889 -14.72 35.76 -18.30
C THR A 889 -14.58 34.35 -18.87
N ALA A 890 -14.58 34.22 -20.20
CA ALA A 890 -14.29 32.96 -20.89
C ALA A 890 -12.79 32.80 -21.22
N ASN A 891 -11.93 33.72 -20.79
CA ASN A 891 -10.51 33.72 -21.11
C ASN A 891 -9.78 32.53 -20.43
N PRO A 892 -9.07 31.67 -21.17
CA PRO A 892 -8.41 30.47 -20.62
C PRO A 892 -7.23 30.77 -19.67
N LYS A 893 -6.76 32.02 -19.58
CA LYS A 893 -5.84 32.44 -18.50
C LYS A 893 -6.56 32.46 -17.13
N PHE A 894 -7.85 32.80 -17.10
CA PHE A 894 -8.65 33.02 -15.89
C PHE A 894 -9.55 31.85 -15.50
N VAL A 895 -10.04 31.04 -16.45
CA VAL A 895 -10.95 29.91 -16.19
C VAL A 895 -10.56 28.67 -16.99
N ALA A 896 -10.97 27.49 -16.53
CA ALA A 896 -10.87 26.25 -17.30
C ALA A 896 -12.03 25.28 -17.00
N ALA A 897 -12.36 24.39 -17.94
CA ALA A 897 -13.39 23.36 -17.75
C ALA A 897 -13.03 22.44 -16.56
N LEU A 898 -13.99 22.25 -15.65
CA LEU A 898 -13.84 21.48 -14.40
C LEU A 898 -13.56 20.00 -14.66
N TYR A 899 -14.21 19.42 -15.67
CA TYR A 899 -14.11 18.01 -16.01
C TYR A 899 -13.08 17.75 -17.10
N TRP A 900 -12.49 16.55 -17.12
CA TRP A 900 -11.73 16.06 -18.27
C TRP A 900 -12.66 15.87 -19.48
N LYS A 901 -12.14 16.14 -20.69
CA LYS A 901 -12.86 15.96 -21.98
C LYS A 901 -12.39 14.75 -22.77
N THR A 902 -11.20 14.22 -22.48
CA THR A 902 -10.58 13.06 -23.14
C THR A 902 -10.05 12.09 -22.09
N THR A 903 -10.03 10.80 -22.43
CA THR A 903 -9.43 9.74 -21.61
C THR A 903 -7.98 10.06 -21.27
N LYS A 904 -7.53 9.59 -20.10
CA LYS A 904 -6.13 9.56 -19.64
C LYS A 904 -5.85 8.13 -19.20
N LYS A 905 -4.68 7.57 -19.53
CA LYS A 905 -4.35 6.17 -19.20
C LYS A 905 -4.18 5.94 -17.68
N HIS A 906 -3.79 6.98 -16.95
CA HIS A 906 -3.71 7.02 -15.50
C HIS A 906 -4.08 8.41 -14.97
N VAL A 907 -4.43 8.51 -13.69
CA VAL A 907 -4.56 9.77 -12.94
C VAL A 907 -4.07 9.61 -11.49
N TYR A 908 -3.65 10.71 -10.87
CA TYR A 908 -3.34 10.80 -9.44
C TYR A 908 -4.53 11.37 -8.66
N VAL A 909 -4.79 10.87 -7.45
CA VAL A 909 -5.83 11.43 -6.56
C VAL A 909 -5.39 12.78 -5.99
N TYR A 910 -6.11 13.84 -6.35
CA TYR A 910 -5.76 15.24 -6.08
C TYR A 910 -6.62 15.90 -4.99
N ALA A 911 -7.49 15.14 -4.32
CA ALA A 911 -8.20 15.59 -3.13
C ALA A 911 -7.41 15.29 -1.86
N VAL A 912 -7.39 16.19 -0.86
CA VAL A 912 -6.73 15.94 0.44
C VAL A 912 -7.37 14.71 1.10
N ASN A 913 -8.69 14.74 1.22
CA ASN A 913 -9.48 13.75 1.94
C ASN A 913 -9.71 12.46 1.11
N GLY A 914 -8.93 12.24 0.05
CA GLY A 914 -9.07 11.12 -0.87
C GLY A 914 -10.28 11.21 -1.83
N ILE A 915 -10.53 10.14 -2.58
CA ILE A 915 -11.67 10.01 -3.49
C ILE A 915 -12.28 8.61 -3.38
N TYR A 916 -13.61 8.50 -3.39
CA TYR A 916 -14.29 7.20 -3.44
C TYR A 916 -14.34 6.63 -4.87
N GLU A 917 -14.23 5.31 -4.96
CA GLU A 917 -14.51 4.47 -6.12
C GLU A 917 -15.95 3.94 -6.03
N TYR A 918 -16.65 3.83 -7.15
CA TYR A 918 -18.08 3.52 -7.20
C TYR A 918 -18.40 2.43 -8.25
N LYS A 919 -19.36 1.54 -7.96
CA LYS A 919 -19.79 0.46 -8.88
C LYS A 919 -20.37 0.99 -10.19
N GLY A 920 -21.15 2.08 -10.13
CA GLY A 920 -21.86 2.67 -11.28
C GLY A 920 -21.44 4.10 -11.60
N THR A 921 -21.91 4.61 -12.75
CA THR A 921 -21.64 5.99 -13.21
C THR A 921 -22.35 7.06 -12.37
N ASN A 922 -23.44 6.70 -11.68
CA ASN A 922 -24.07 7.54 -10.65
C ASN A 922 -23.30 7.39 -9.33
N LEU A 923 -22.72 8.49 -8.82
CA LEU A 923 -21.81 8.47 -7.66
C LEU A 923 -22.58 8.69 -6.34
N SER A 924 -23.62 7.89 -6.12
CA SER A 924 -24.40 7.87 -4.88
C SER A 924 -23.66 7.11 -3.76
N ASN A 925 -24.05 7.34 -2.49
CA ASN A 925 -23.44 6.65 -1.36
C ASN A 925 -23.56 5.12 -1.47
N ASN A 926 -24.73 4.62 -1.87
CA ASN A 926 -25.05 3.20 -2.05
C ASN A 926 -24.18 2.53 -3.14
N ASN A 927 -23.60 3.30 -4.05
CA ASN A 927 -22.71 2.81 -5.09
C ASN A 927 -21.23 2.81 -4.69
N ARG A 928 -20.84 3.33 -3.52
CA ARG A 928 -19.43 3.37 -3.08
C ARG A 928 -18.86 1.95 -2.86
N VAL A 929 -17.59 1.78 -3.18
CA VAL A 929 -16.83 0.52 -3.03
C VAL A 929 -15.71 0.69 -2.02
N ARG A 930 -14.81 1.64 -2.26
CA ARG A 930 -13.63 1.92 -1.41
C ARG A 930 -13.17 3.37 -1.57
N LYS A 931 -12.24 3.80 -0.71
CA LYS A 931 -11.66 5.15 -0.69
C LYS A 931 -10.18 5.08 -1.06
N HIS A 932 -9.76 5.86 -2.05
CA HIS A 932 -8.36 6.04 -2.42
C HIS A 932 -7.77 7.24 -1.69
N SER A 933 -6.57 7.08 -1.13
CA SER A 933 -5.80 8.13 -0.47
C SER A 933 -5.29 9.20 -1.45
N HIS A 934 -4.83 10.32 -0.91
CA HIS A 934 -4.20 11.37 -1.71
C HIS A 934 -2.92 10.88 -2.40
N ASN A 935 -2.69 11.32 -3.65
CA ASN A 935 -1.57 10.94 -4.52
C ASN A 935 -1.47 9.45 -4.90
N ALA A 936 -2.46 8.63 -4.54
CA ALA A 936 -2.66 7.30 -5.11
C ALA A 936 -2.82 7.33 -6.65
N VAL A 937 -2.31 6.31 -7.33
CA VAL A 937 -2.28 6.22 -8.81
C VAL A 937 -3.37 5.28 -9.30
N LEU A 938 -4.26 5.77 -10.16
CA LEU A 938 -5.42 5.03 -10.64
C LEU A 938 -5.34 4.84 -12.16
N ARG A 939 -5.29 3.57 -12.61
CA ARG A 939 -5.28 3.19 -14.04
C ARG A 939 -6.71 3.29 -14.60
N VAL A 940 -6.87 3.94 -15.75
CA VAL A 940 -8.17 4.33 -16.31
C VAL A 940 -8.35 3.69 -17.70
N LYS A 941 -9.46 2.97 -17.88
CA LYS A 941 -9.84 2.29 -19.12
C LYS A 941 -10.39 3.28 -20.15
N HIS A 942 -11.42 4.04 -19.80
CA HIS A 942 -11.95 5.13 -20.64
C HIS A 942 -12.72 6.19 -19.83
N LEU A 943 -13.03 7.32 -20.48
CA LEU A 943 -13.85 8.40 -19.91
C LEU A 943 -15.32 8.25 -20.33
N VAL A 944 -16.24 8.33 -19.37
CA VAL A 944 -17.70 8.28 -19.59
C VAL A 944 -18.34 9.64 -19.27
N ARG A 945 -19.35 10.04 -20.05
CA ARG A 945 -20.15 11.25 -19.79
C ARG A 945 -21.37 10.91 -18.93
N HIS A 946 -21.72 11.79 -18.00
CA HIS A 946 -22.89 11.65 -17.13
C HIS A 946 -23.51 13.05 -16.91
N GLY A 947 -24.44 13.42 -17.79
CA GLY A 947 -24.94 14.80 -17.89
C GLY A 947 -23.82 15.81 -18.16
N SER A 948 -23.84 16.95 -17.44
CA SER A 948 -22.83 18.02 -17.52
C SER A 948 -21.47 17.68 -16.87
N THR A 949 -21.25 16.40 -16.51
CA THR A 949 -20.09 15.91 -15.74
C THR A 949 -19.48 14.68 -16.40
N THR A 950 -18.26 14.31 -16.01
CA THR A 950 -17.61 13.07 -16.51
C THR A 950 -17.18 12.14 -15.38
N ARG A 951 -16.98 10.88 -15.75
CA ARG A 951 -16.42 9.80 -14.94
C ARG A 951 -15.18 9.26 -15.65
N LEU A 952 -14.25 8.74 -14.87
CA LEU A 952 -13.18 7.89 -15.38
C LEU A 952 -13.51 6.48 -14.94
N GLN A 953 -13.68 5.56 -15.89
CA GLN A 953 -13.79 4.15 -15.59
C GLN A 953 -12.38 3.62 -15.33
N LEU A 954 -12.17 2.99 -14.19
CA LEU A 954 -10.94 2.31 -13.83
C LEU A 954 -10.80 0.98 -14.59
N THR A 955 -9.61 0.38 -14.58
CA THR A 955 -9.37 -0.90 -15.27
C THR A 955 -10.21 -2.06 -14.72
N ASN A 956 -10.67 -1.99 -13.46
CA ASN A 956 -11.58 -2.94 -12.82
C ASN A 956 -13.08 -2.64 -13.08
N GLY A 957 -13.41 -1.76 -14.04
CA GLY A 957 -14.80 -1.47 -14.43
C GLY A 957 -15.54 -0.46 -13.54
N HIS A 958 -15.06 -0.20 -12.32
CA HIS A 958 -15.63 0.81 -11.42
C HIS A 958 -15.31 2.25 -11.86
N PHE A 959 -15.96 3.24 -11.25
CA PHE A 959 -15.93 4.65 -11.65
C PHE A 959 -15.43 5.58 -10.55
N ILE A 960 -14.70 6.63 -10.98
CA ILE A 960 -14.36 7.80 -10.15
C ILE A 960 -14.80 9.10 -10.85
N SER A 961 -14.88 10.19 -10.08
CA SER A 961 -15.24 11.52 -10.61
C SER A 961 -14.14 12.10 -11.51
N GLY A 962 -14.46 12.44 -12.77
CA GLY A 962 -13.54 13.05 -13.73
C GLY A 962 -13.24 14.53 -13.49
N SER A 963 -13.41 15.01 -12.25
CA SER A 963 -13.21 16.40 -11.83
C SER A 963 -11.73 16.72 -11.57
N LYS A 964 -11.20 17.76 -12.21
CA LYS A 964 -9.82 18.25 -12.02
C LYS A 964 -9.55 18.81 -10.62
N LYS A 965 -10.58 18.99 -9.80
CA LYS A 965 -10.44 19.31 -8.37
C LYS A 965 -10.17 18.07 -7.51
N LEU A 966 -10.40 16.87 -8.04
CA LEU A 966 -10.29 15.58 -7.32
C LEU A 966 -9.26 14.63 -7.95
N VAL A 967 -8.92 14.80 -9.23
CA VAL A 967 -7.88 14.02 -9.94
C VAL A 967 -6.94 14.88 -10.79
N SER A 968 -5.69 14.44 -10.96
CA SER A 968 -4.59 15.15 -11.62
C SER A 968 -3.82 14.24 -12.60
N MET A 969 -3.03 14.84 -13.51
CA MET A 969 -2.05 14.11 -14.34
C MET A 969 -0.68 13.95 -13.66
N HIS A 970 -0.43 14.72 -12.60
CA HIS A 970 0.82 14.71 -11.83
C HIS A 970 0.49 14.61 -10.34
N ARG A 971 1.41 14.08 -9.52
CA ARG A 971 1.39 14.25 -8.06
C ARG A 971 1.30 15.75 -7.70
N GLY A 972 0.68 16.08 -6.57
CA GLY A 972 0.52 17.46 -6.08
C GLY A 972 -0.57 17.57 -5.04
#